data_AF-A0A175WD32-F1
#
_entry.id   AF-A0A175WD32-F1
#
_cell.length_a   1.000
_cell.length_b   1.000
_cell.length_c   1.000
_cell.angle_alpha   90.00
_cell.angle_beta   90.00
_cell.angle_gamma   90.00
#
_symmetry.space_group_name_H-M   'P 1'
#
loop_
_entity.id
_entity.type
_entity.pdbx_description
1 polymer ?
#
loop_
_entity_poly.entity_id
_entity_poly.type
_entity_poly.pdbx_seq_one_letter_code
_entity_poly.pdbx_strand_id
1 'polypeptide(L)'
;MDGIRMLVFVLLTILQVSASLPQPVDEEGSRFVQPTGRFLSSPRLNTPEENAVVLFPRSDPDTLASVDCAKTNITSSVSSPPTPRAWSAPPPRANLTAAAKVITSSGPSGVVQSLASAKTPCSGLVPSVLETLGRVTSWPILTSSIPRPTSLLSPPSISLSVPPVSLTIPGKMLYQNIFADPISTDAPPANIGRKQDHPVRRLGITASSPIPTNKFYSNFFLGNQTSPTWLHPYSVAWTRGQGATGSWGLAISHIGAGQRVFGEADPSSGAPRYFVHPVGIHSVCLSATELGSGTVLTTESLTDFSGQVSLRPNAQASPAVQFPLVQGSGFVTAVYNGARPLIQTGIFFRTVTRANGEVKPGVTKYKLQLEDGTTWLMYAYRTGGQPLDLQVVNNGLAQSREPFYGTIQVAKDPGNGEQLYDQACGAYSTGVELSGTVDGNKGMYTFAFKKAGISGATLVMFALPHHQSSFVDATRGKMTDVKLQTTTKGVATAVLADSWTMVESQVPTDIGFLPWSPTAGTVRAISDPTKAFIHNISRQEASQDILKQTNLDSMYFSGKALAKFASIMLAINDLLGDPGLAQAGLRTLKVAFARFADNAQQFPLVYESAWGGVASSATYETGDPGVDFGNTLYNDHHFHFGYFIYTAAVIGHLDPSWMTPANRAYVNTLVRDIANPSSRDPYFPMWRSFDWFHGHSWAKGLFDSLDSKDQESSSEDTMHAYALKMWGAVSGDRNMEARAALTLAVQRRSLNAYYLYHSSNTVQPRNFIANKVAGILFENKIDHTTYFGGNTEYVQGIHMLPLLPYTPFVRTPAFVREEWDAFFSAGRAQRVASGWKGILFGNYATIDPRAAYEFFSGRSEWVGRVGWVDGSGRAGRGI
;
A
#
# COMPACT_ATOMS: atom_id res chain seq x y z
N MET A 1 -8.99 -16.36 34.35
CA MET A 1 -9.25 -15.75 33.03
C MET A 1 -7.96 -15.58 32.24
N ASP A 2 -6.89 -15.05 32.85
CA ASP A 2 -5.58 -14.97 32.18
C ASP A 2 -5.05 -16.35 31.78
N GLY A 3 -5.05 -17.34 32.67
CA GLY A 3 -4.65 -18.73 32.34
C GLY A 3 -5.39 -19.41 31.17
N ILE A 4 -6.56 -18.90 30.75
CA ILE A 4 -7.32 -19.42 29.59
C ILE A 4 -7.04 -18.59 28.34
N ARG A 5 -6.88 -17.26 28.45
CA ARG A 5 -6.32 -16.40 27.37
C ARG A 5 -4.97 -16.92 26.87
N MET A 6 -4.18 -17.45 27.80
CA MET A 6 -2.89 -18.10 27.57
C MET A 6 -2.98 -19.35 26.69
N LEU A 7 -4.11 -20.07 26.73
CA LEU A 7 -4.29 -21.43 26.20
C LEU A 7 -4.42 -21.48 24.67
N VAL A 8 -5.14 -20.51 24.10
CA VAL A 8 -5.45 -20.53 22.66
C VAL A 8 -4.33 -20.00 21.84
N PHE A 9 -3.72 -18.88 22.25
CA PHE A 9 -2.65 -18.27 21.48
C PHE A 9 -1.49 -19.24 21.21
N VAL A 10 -1.21 -20.20 22.11
CA VAL A 10 -0.22 -21.27 21.86
C VAL A 10 -0.59 -22.15 20.67
N LEU A 11 -1.86 -22.58 20.63
CA LEU A 11 -2.41 -23.32 19.51
C LEU A 11 -2.35 -22.46 18.24
N LEU A 12 -2.59 -21.15 18.33
CA LEU A 12 -2.53 -20.26 17.16
C LEU A 12 -1.11 -20.06 16.61
N THR A 13 -0.13 -19.83 17.48
CA THR A 13 1.28 -19.67 17.05
C THR A 13 1.80 -20.96 16.39
N ILE A 14 1.39 -22.14 16.87
CA ILE A 14 1.78 -23.43 16.27
C ILE A 14 0.99 -23.72 14.99
N LEU A 15 -0.30 -23.37 14.93
CA LEU A 15 -1.22 -23.85 13.90
C LEU A 15 -1.49 -22.84 12.75
N GLN A 16 -1.06 -21.57 12.80
CA GLN A 16 -1.69 -20.53 11.94
C GLN A 16 -0.79 -19.61 11.12
N VAL A 17 0.52 -19.81 11.13
CA VAL A 17 1.39 -19.19 10.08
C VAL A 17 1.35 -20.03 8.77
N SER A 18 0.38 -20.94 8.68
CA SER A 18 0.16 -21.92 7.62
C SER A 18 -0.37 -21.32 6.31
N ALA A 19 0.49 -21.27 5.29
CA ALA A 19 0.04 -21.07 3.90
C ALA A 19 1.16 -21.28 2.87
N SER A 20 1.31 -22.49 2.29
CA SER A 20 2.05 -22.68 1.01
C SER A 20 2.12 -24.10 0.44
N LEU A 21 1.71 -24.25 -0.83
CA LEU A 21 2.29 -25.03 -1.96
C LEU A 21 1.43 -24.77 -3.22
N PRO A 22 2.03 -24.48 -4.39
CA PRO A 22 1.58 -24.97 -5.69
C PRO A 22 2.44 -26.18 -6.11
N GLN A 23 1.83 -27.20 -6.74
CA GLN A 23 2.58 -28.31 -7.35
C GLN A 23 2.93 -27.95 -8.81
N PRO A 24 4.11 -28.35 -9.32
CA PRO A 24 4.38 -28.36 -10.75
C PRO A 24 3.47 -29.39 -11.45
N VAL A 25 3.10 -29.09 -12.69
CA VAL A 25 2.35 -30.00 -13.54
C VAL A 25 3.24 -31.21 -13.86
N ASP A 26 3.02 -32.33 -13.16
CA ASP A 26 3.63 -33.60 -13.53
C ASP A 26 2.96 -34.11 -14.82
N GLU A 27 3.64 -33.89 -15.95
CA GLU A 27 3.39 -34.56 -17.21
C GLU A 27 3.80 -36.04 -17.13
N GLU A 28 2.99 -36.90 -16.52
CA GLU A 28 3.06 -38.33 -16.82
C GLU A 28 1.68 -38.99 -16.92
N GLY A 29 1.36 -39.44 -18.14
CA GLY A 29 0.68 -40.72 -18.30
C GLY A 29 -0.83 -40.70 -18.48
N SER A 30 -1.32 -40.16 -19.60
CA SER A 30 -2.51 -40.74 -20.23
C SER A 30 -2.25 -41.01 -21.71
N ARG A 31 -1.81 -42.25 -21.97
CA ARG A 31 -1.77 -42.85 -23.30
C ARG A 31 -3.20 -42.95 -23.83
N PHE A 32 -3.57 -42.16 -24.84
CA PHE A 32 -4.62 -42.53 -25.77
C PHE A 32 -4.23 -42.15 -27.21
N VAL A 33 -3.81 -43.21 -27.91
CA VAL A 33 -3.80 -43.48 -29.35
C VAL A 33 -4.25 -42.33 -30.27
N GLN A 34 -3.32 -41.87 -31.09
CA GLN A 34 -3.55 -41.07 -32.29
C GLN A 34 -4.41 -41.82 -33.33
N PRO A 35 -5.43 -41.19 -33.92
CA PRO A 35 -5.83 -41.45 -35.29
C PRO A 35 -5.05 -40.53 -36.23
N THR A 36 -4.28 -41.16 -37.09
CA THR A 36 -3.67 -40.60 -38.29
C THR A 36 -4.73 -40.07 -39.26
N GLY A 37 -4.58 -38.84 -39.74
CA GLY A 37 -5.59 -38.22 -40.60
C GLY A 37 -5.14 -36.94 -41.31
N ARG A 38 -4.17 -37.10 -42.22
CA ARG A 38 -3.91 -36.32 -43.46
C ARG A 38 -4.31 -34.83 -43.52
N PHE A 39 -3.26 -34.01 -43.62
CA PHE A 39 -3.05 -32.95 -44.63
C PHE A 39 -4.25 -32.58 -45.51
N LEU A 40 -4.77 -31.36 -45.34
CA LEU A 40 -5.17 -30.53 -46.47
C LEU A 40 -4.72 -29.08 -46.24
N SER A 41 -3.93 -28.64 -47.21
CA SER A 41 -3.35 -27.34 -47.42
C SER A 41 -4.38 -26.24 -47.66
N SER A 42 -4.08 -25.07 -47.12
CA SER A 42 -4.38 -23.71 -47.60
C SER A 42 -5.06 -23.55 -48.97
N PRO A 43 -6.00 -22.59 -49.05
CA PRO A 43 -6.07 -21.67 -50.17
C PRO A 43 -5.80 -20.23 -49.72
N ARG A 44 -4.78 -19.64 -50.35
CA ARG A 44 -4.65 -18.18 -50.54
C ARG A 44 -5.64 -17.75 -51.63
N LEU A 45 -6.16 -16.53 -51.53
CA LEU A 45 -6.16 -15.46 -52.54
C LEU A 45 -7.42 -14.58 -52.48
N ASN A 46 -7.15 -13.28 -52.34
CA ASN A 46 -7.75 -12.13 -53.03
C ASN A 46 -9.22 -11.73 -52.79
N THR A 47 -9.39 -10.56 -52.13
CA THR A 47 -9.99 -9.29 -52.62
C THR A 47 -10.93 -9.30 -53.85
N PRO A 48 -11.81 -8.28 -54.05
CA PRO A 48 -12.24 -7.17 -53.20
C PRO A 48 -13.77 -6.87 -53.27
N GLU A 49 -14.15 -5.72 -52.69
CA GLU A 49 -15.19 -4.79 -53.16
C GLU A 49 -16.66 -4.94 -52.73
N GLU A 50 -17.08 -3.86 -52.06
CA GLU A 50 -18.31 -3.10 -52.28
C GLU A 50 -19.65 -3.53 -51.68
N ASN A 51 -20.32 -2.47 -51.20
CA ASN A 51 -21.75 -2.28 -50.94
C ASN A 51 -22.27 -2.53 -49.53
N ALA A 52 -22.27 -1.42 -48.79
CA ALA A 52 -23.28 -1.05 -47.82
C ALA A 52 -24.71 -1.36 -48.26
N VAL A 53 -25.55 -1.88 -47.35
CA VAL A 53 -26.93 -1.41 -47.11
C VAL A 53 -27.33 -1.76 -45.68
N VAL A 54 -27.90 -0.76 -45.02
CA VAL A 54 -28.55 -0.73 -43.70
C VAL A 54 -29.92 -1.40 -43.76
N LEU A 55 -30.24 -2.30 -42.82
CA LEU A 55 -31.62 -2.64 -42.44
C LEU A 55 -31.71 -2.93 -40.93
N PHE A 56 -32.35 -2.03 -40.17
CA PHE A 56 -33.08 -2.34 -38.95
C PHE A 56 -34.50 -2.76 -39.35
N PRO A 57 -35.16 -3.75 -38.69
CA PRO A 57 -36.07 -3.37 -37.60
C PRO A 57 -36.38 -4.45 -36.51
N ARG A 58 -36.96 -3.96 -35.39
CA ARG A 58 -37.99 -4.59 -34.50
C ARG A 58 -37.61 -5.81 -33.65
N SER A 59 -37.53 -5.68 -32.31
CA SER A 59 -38.62 -5.71 -31.31
C SER A 59 -39.32 -7.09 -31.18
N ASP A 60 -38.98 -7.85 -30.14
CA ASP A 60 -39.95 -8.35 -29.14
C ASP A 60 -39.28 -9.10 -27.97
N PRO A 61 -39.94 -9.22 -26.80
CA PRO A 61 -39.36 -9.60 -25.52
C PRO A 61 -39.51 -11.09 -25.19
N ASP A 62 -38.93 -11.48 -24.04
CA ASP A 62 -39.10 -12.75 -23.33
C ASP A 62 -38.47 -14.00 -23.95
N THR A 63 -37.25 -14.33 -23.49
CA THR A 63 -36.97 -15.69 -22.98
C THR A 63 -35.78 -15.64 -22.03
N LEU A 64 -36.07 -15.77 -20.73
CA LEU A 64 -35.15 -16.29 -19.72
C LEU A 64 -34.82 -17.74 -20.11
N ALA A 65 -33.74 -17.94 -20.86
CA ALA A 65 -33.18 -19.26 -21.10
C ALA A 65 -32.14 -19.56 -20.03
N SER A 66 -32.52 -20.46 -19.13
CA SER A 66 -31.65 -21.25 -18.27
C SER A 66 -30.44 -21.79 -19.04
N VAL A 67 -29.23 -21.40 -18.65
CA VAL A 67 -28.00 -22.10 -19.05
C VAL A 67 -27.71 -23.13 -17.97
N ASP A 68 -27.96 -24.38 -18.34
CA ASP A 68 -27.70 -25.56 -17.55
C ASP A 68 -26.25 -26.05 -17.77
N CYS A 69 -25.68 -26.60 -16.70
CA CYS A 69 -24.57 -27.56 -16.64
C CYS A 69 -23.15 -27.24 -17.16
N ALA A 70 -22.23 -27.30 -16.17
CA ALA A 70 -21.08 -28.21 -16.10
C ALA A 70 -19.74 -27.84 -16.76
N LYS A 71 -18.72 -27.75 -15.88
CA LYS A 71 -17.29 -28.05 -16.07
C LYS A 71 -16.55 -27.25 -17.14
N THR A 72 -16.31 -25.97 -16.86
CA THR A 72 -15.14 -25.26 -17.41
C THR A 72 -13.90 -25.71 -16.64
N ASN A 73 -13.12 -26.63 -17.24
CA ASN A 73 -11.72 -26.82 -16.89
C ASN A 73 -11.00 -25.50 -17.19
N ILE A 74 -10.54 -24.80 -16.15
CA ILE A 74 -9.68 -23.63 -16.28
C ILE A 74 -8.29 -24.15 -16.69
N THR A 75 -8.08 -24.31 -17.99
CA THR A 75 -6.73 -24.36 -18.56
C THR A 75 -6.16 -22.96 -18.51
N SER A 76 -5.00 -22.84 -17.88
CA SER A 76 -4.15 -21.65 -17.80
C SER A 76 -3.89 -21.05 -19.18
N SER A 77 -4.71 -20.10 -19.61
CA SER A 77 -4.39 -19.26 -20.75
C SER A 77 -3.41 -18.18 -20.28
N VAL A 78 -2.18 -18.28 -20.78
CA VAL A 78 -1.15 -17.23 -20.74
C VAL A 78 -1.78 -15.93 -21.23
N SER A 79 -2.00 -14.96 -20.34
CA SER A 79 -2.54 -13.66 -20.72
C SER A 79 -1.46 -12.90 -21.49
N SER A 80 -1.69 -12.66 -22.78
CA SER A 80 -0.90 -11.70 -23.56
C SER A 80 -0.88 -10.33 -22.87
N PRO A 81 0.25 -9.60 -22.89
CA PRO A 81 0.34 -8.28 -22.26
C PRO A 81 -0.70 -7.31 -22.85
N PRO A 82 -1.33 -6.45 -22.03
CA PRO A 82 -2.46 -5.66 -22.46
C PRO A 82 -2.06 -4.64 -23.52
N THR A 83 -2.95 -4.46 -24.49
CA THR A 83 -2.90 -3.37 -25.48
C THR A 83 -2.87 -2.02 -24.74
N PRO A 84 -2.03 -1.04 -25.14
CA PRO A 84 -2.05 0.29 -24.54
C PRO A 84 -3.46 0.87 -24.55
N ARG A 85 -3.96 1.26 -23.37
CA ARG A 85 -5.29 1.83 -23.19
C ARG A 85 -5.40 3.12 -24.00
N ALA A 86 -6.13 3.08 -25.11
CA ALA A 86 -6.39 4.27 -25.92
C ALA A 86 -7.43 5.12 -25.22
N TRP A 87 -7.01 6.27 -24.68
CA TRP A 87 -7.95 7.36 -24.45
C TRP A 87 -8.50 7.80 -25.81
N SER A 88 -9.80 8.09 -25.90
CA SER A 88 -10.38 8.70 -27.08
C SER A 88 -9.59 9.96 -27.44
N ALA A 89 -9.25 10.13 -28.72
CA ALA A 89 -8.55 11.31 -29.21
C ALA A 89 -9.23 12.59 -28.69
N PRO A 90 -8.44 13.60 -28.24
CA PRO A 90 -9.01 14.80 -27.66
C PRO A 90 -9.88 15.51 -28.69
N PRO A 91 -11.09 15.97 -28.33
CA PRO A 91 -11.89 16.75 -29.25
C PRO A 91 -11.13 18.02 -29.65
N PRO A 92 -11.34 18.56 -30.86
CA PRO A 92 -10.69 19.78 -31.32
C PRO A 92 -10.83 20.89 -30.27
N ARG A 93 -9.78 21.72 -30.08
CA ARG A 93 -9.76 22.81 -29.07
C ARG A 93 -11.00 23.73 -29.18
N ALA A 94 -11.54 23.90 -30.38
CA ALA A 94 -12.78 24.64 -30.67
C ALA A 94 -14.04 24.03 -30.01
N ASN A 95 -14.09 22.73 -29.77
CA ASN A 95 -15.19 22.07 -29.05
C ASN A 95 -15.04 22.17 -27.51
N LEU A 96 -13.82 22.37 -27.02
CA LEU A 96 -13.49 22.42 -25.59
C LEU A 96 -13.69 23.82 -24.98
N THR A 97 -13.47 24.88 -25.75
CA THR A 97 -13.63 26.27 -25.29
C THR A 97 -14.71 26.98 -26.09
N ALA A 98 -15.75 27.51 -25.42
CA ALA A 98 -16.70 28.39 -26.10
C ALA A 98 -16.12 29.80 -26.19
N ALA A 99 -16.35 30.50 -27.30
CA ALA A 99 -16.13 31.94 -27.36
C ALA A 99 -17.12 32.61 -26.40
N ALA A 100 -16.71 32.85 -25.17
CA ALA A 100 -17.48 33.57 -24.18
C ALA A 100 -17.03 35.03 -24.15
N LYS A 101 -17.99 35.96 -24.18
CA LYS A 101 -17.68 37.38 -23.99
C LYS A 101 -17.15 37.59 -22.57
N VAL A 102 -15.90 38.00 -22.46
CA VAL A 102 -15.29 38.37 -21.19
C VAL A 102 -15.70 39.81 -20.85
N ILE A 103 -16.39 40.00 -19.73
CA ILE A 103 -16.71 41.32 -19.20
C ILE A 103 -15.72 41.63 -18.08
N THR A 104 -14.87 42.63 -18.32
CA THR A 104 -13.90 43.11 -17.34
C THR A 104 -14.46 44.32 -16.61
N SER A 105 -14.51 44.27 -15.28
CA SER A 105 -14.92 45.38 -14.42
C SER A 105 -13.94 45.57 -13.27
N SER A 106 -13.62 46.82 -12.93
CA SER A 106 -12.79 47.16 -11.78
C SER A 106 -13.66 47.61 -10.61
N GLY A 107 -13.37 47.14 -9.41
CA GLY A 107 -14.09 47.51 -8.20
C GLY A 107 -13.25 47.37 -6.93
N PRO A 108 -13.87 47.51 -5.74
CA PRO A 108 -13.15 47.45 -4.46
C PRO A 108 -12.45 46.12 -4.21
N SER A 109 -13.02 45.02 -4.71
CA SER A 109 -12.44 43.67 -4.61
C SER A 109 -11.30 43.41 -5.61
N GLY A 110 -11.10 44.31 -6.60
CA GLY A 110 -10.10 44.14 -7.65
C GLY A 110 -10.66 44.19 -9.06
N VAL A 111 -9.89 43.63 -10.01
CA VAL A 111 -10.28 43.52 -11.42
C VAL A 111 -10.94 42.16 -11.63
N VAL A 112 -12.22 42.16 -11.96
CA VAL A 112 -13.03 40.95 -12.19
C VAL A 112 -13.21 40.76 -13.68
N GLN A 113 -12.83 39.58 -14.18
CA GLN A 113 -13.15 39.10 -15.51
C GLN A 113 -14.26 38.05 -15.39
N SER A 114 -15.48 38.40 -15.78
CA SER A 114 -16.68 37.55 -15.69
C SER A 114 -17.08 37.00 -17.05
N LEU A 115 -17.63 35.78 -17.07
CA LEU A 115 -18.05 35.09 -18.29
C LEU A 115 -19.46 34.54 -18.14
N ALA A 116 -20.27 34.66 -19.19
CA ALA A 116 -21.54 33.94 -19.28
C ALA A 116 -21.26 32.52 -19.80
N SER A 117 -21.65 31.49 -19.03
CA SER A 117 -21.55 30.10 -19.45
C SER A 117 -22.86 29.37 -19.25
N ALA A 118 -23.19 28.48 -20.20
CA ALA A 118 -24.36 27.60 -20.17
C ALA A 118 -23.99 26.11 -20.35
N LYS A 119 -22.70 25.75 -20.23
CA LYS A 119 -22.25 24.36 -20.39
C LYS A 119 -22.19 23.62 -19.07
N THR A 120 -22.59 22.35 -19.11
CA THR A 120 -22.43 21.39 -18.01
C THR A 120 -20.94 21.09 -17.77
N PRO A 121 -20.46 21.12 -16.51
CA PRO A 121 -19.09 20.72 -16.18
C PRO A 121 -18.78 19.25 -16.55
N CYS A 122 -17.50 18.94 -16.78
CA CYS A 122 -17.03 17.57 -16.96
C CYS A 122 -17.17 16.75 -15.66
N SER A 123 -17.76 15.55 -15.73
CA SER A 123 -18.01 14.68 -14.57
C SER A 123 -16.86 13.73 -14.21
N GLY A 124 -15.80 13.66 -15.04
CA GLY A 124 -14.73 12.67 -14.88
C GLY A 124 -15.15 11.23 -15.20
N LEU A 125 -14.23 10.28 -14.96
CA LEU A 125 -14.41 8.83 -15.11
C LEU A 125 -14.40 8.15 -13.73
N VAL A 126 -15.21 7.13 -13.54
CA VAL A 126 -15.22 6.33 -12.30
C VAL A 126 -14.53 4.99 -12.54
N PRO A 127 -13.32 4.75 -12.02
CA PRO A 127 -12.61 3.47 -12.18
C PRO A 127 -13.16 2.41 -11.20
N SER A 128 -14.37 1.92 -11.46
CA SER A 128 -15.03 0.92 -10.61
C SER A 128 -14.41 -0.48 -10.69
N VAL A 129 -13.76 -0.82 -11.81
CA VAL A 129 -13.14 -2.14 -12.03
C VAL A 129 -11.91 -2.31 -11.14
N LEU A 130 -11.73 -3.51 -10.59
CA LEU A 130 -10.51 -3.91 -9.88
C LEU A 130 -9.41 -4.27 -10.89
N GLU A 131 -8.31 -3.52 -10.92
CA GLU A 131 -7.15 -3.83 -11.77
C GLU A 131 -6.36 -5.00 -11.17
N THR A 132 -6.29 -6.13 -11.88
CA THR A 132 -5.64 -7.36 -11.40
C THR A 132 -4.28 -7.64 -12.04
N LEU A 133 -3.74 -6.72 -12.85
CA LEU A 133 -2.43 -6.90 -13.48
C LEU A 133 -1.33 -6.97 -12.43
N GLY A 134 -0.46 -7.99 -12.51
CA GLY A 134 0.58 -8.24 -11.50
C GLY A 134 0.04 -8.82 -10.19
N ARG A 135 -1.26 -9.03 -10.08
CA ARG A 135 -1.92 -9.59 -8.89
C ARG A 135 -2.31 -11.03 -9.18
N VAL A 136 -1.76 -11.95 -8.39
CA VAL A 136 -2.10 -13.36 -8.51
C VAL A 136 -3.45 -13.59 -7.83
N THR A 137 -4.38 -14.24 -8.55
CA THR A 137 -5.73 -14.58 -8.08
C THR A 137 -5.78 -15.91 -7.32
N SER A 138 -4.61 -16.51 -7.05
CA SER A 138 -4.48 -17.76 -6.30
C SER A 138 -4.70 -17.52 -4.81
N TRP A 139 -5.22 -18.55 -4.14
CA TRP A 139 -5.60 -18.45 -2.74
C TRP A 139 -4.34 -18.35 -1.87
N PRO A 140 -4.29 -17.46 -0.87
CA PRO A 140 -3.12 -17.31 -0.01
C PRO A 140 -3.05 -18.44 1.02
N ILE A 141 -3.84 -19.52 0.88
CA ILE A 141 -3.85 -20.69 1.76
C ILE A 141 -3.72 -21.96 0.92
N LEU A 142 -2.94 -22.92 1.41
CA LEU A 142 -2.85 -24.29 0.91
C LEU A 142 -4.22 -24.90 0.62
N THR A 143 -4.47 -25.44 -0.57
CA THR A 143 -5.70 -26.22 -0.82
C THR A 143 -5.46 -27.73 -0.79
N SER A 144 -4.20 -28.17 -0.86
CA SER A 144 -3.77 -29.57 -0.80
C SER A 144 -3.46 -30.03 0.63
N SER A 145 -3.84 -31.26 0.98
CA SER A 145 -3.55 -31.85 2.29
C SER A 145 -2.06 -31.97 2.55
N ILE A 146 -1.59 -31.50 3.71
CA ILE A 146 -0.23 -31.79 4.18
C ILE A 146 -0.14 -33.28 4.52
N PRO A 147 0.80 -34.03 3.91
CA PRO A 147 0.99 -35.44 4.22
C PRO A 147 1.38 -35.63 5.69
N ARG A 148 0.85 -36.69 6.31
CA ARG A 148 1.30 -37.11 7.64
C ARG A 148 2.79 -37.52 7.54
N PRO A 149 3.65 -37.10 8.48
CA PRO A 149 5.05 -37.50 8.46
C PRO A 149 5.19 -39.02 8.56
N THR A 150 6.12 -39.59 7.80
CA THR A 150 6.41 -41.05 7.77
C THR A 150 7.16 -41.51 9.02
N SER A 151 7.83 -40.60 9.72
CA SER A 151 8.58 -40.84 10.95
C SER A 151 8.58 -39.58 11.81
N LEU A 152 8.75 -39.74 13.13
CA LEU A 152 8.91 -38.61 14.04
C LEU A 152 10.38 -38.20 14.16
N LEU A 153 10.63 -36.91 14.33
CA LEU A 153 11.96 -36.41 14.67
C LEU A 153 12.42 -36.95 16.03
N SER A 154 13.65 -37.44 16.07
CA SER A 154 14.32 -37.83 17.32
C SER A 154 15.14 -36.65 17.84
N PRO A 155 15.03 -36.30 19.14
CA PRO A 155 15.92 -35.33 19.77
C PRO A 155 17.40 -35.71 19.56
N PRO A 156 18.31 -34.74 19.38
CA PRO A 156 19.73 -35.03 19.34
C PRO A 156 20.22 -35.58 20.69
N SER A 157 21.25 -36.44 20.67
CA SER A 157 21.87 -37.02 21.88
C SER A 157 22.56 -35.98 22.78
N ILE A 158 22.88 -34.80 22.24
CA ILE A 158 23.41 -33.65 22.98
C ILE A 158 22.51 -32.46 22.65
N SER A 159 21.79 -31.94 23.66
CA SER A 159 21.10 -30.65 23.55
C SER A 159 22.06 -29.53 23.95
N LEU A 160 22.35 -28.62 23.04
CA LEU A 160 22.98 -27.35 23.41
C LEU A 160 21.92 -26.49 24.11
N SER A 161 21.97 -26.37 25.43
CA SER A 161 21.20 -25.35 26.14
C SER A 161 21.97 -24.03 26.05
N VAL A 162 21.86 -23.33 24.92
CA VAL A 162 22.24 -21.92 24.89
C VAL A 162 21.06 -21.15 25.49
N PRO A 163 21.23 -20.36 26.56
CA PRO A 163 20.15 -19.54 27.05
C PRO A 163 19.70 -18.59 25.92
N PRO A 164 18.39 -18.46 25.65
CA PRO A 164 17.91 -17.54 24.63
C PRO A 164 18.31 -16.10 24.96
N VAL A 165 18.38 -15.24 23.94
CA VAL A 165 18.65 -13.81 24.16
C VAL A 165 17.56 -13.26 25.09
N SER A 166 17.96 -12.77 26.26
CA SER A 166 17.02 -12.11 27.17
C SER A 166 16.53 -10.82 26.51
N LEU A 167 15.28 -10.82 26.06
CA LEU A 167 14.60 -9.63 25.58
C LEU A 167 14.42 -8.67 26.76
N THR A 168 15.41 -7.83 27.01
CA THR A 168 15.24 -6.69 27.90
C THR A 168 14.36 -5.66 27.23
N ILE A 169 13.37 -5.14 27.99
CA ILE A 169 12.68 -3.89 27.64
C ILE A 169 13.79 -2.90 27.25
N PRO A 170 13.68 -2.19 26.11
CA PRO A 170 14.67 -1.20 25.74
C PRO A 170 14.93 -0.30 26.96
N GLY A 171 16.11 -0.48 27.58
CA GLY A 171 16.58 0.43 28.61
C GLY A 171 16.66 1.81 27.99
N LYS A 172 16.49 2.84 28.82
CA LYS A 172 16.56 4.27 28.45
C LYS A 172 17.56 4.49 27.29
N MET A 173 17.05 4.97 26.15
CA MET A 173 17.74 4.89 24.86
C MET A 173 19.15 5.51 24.83
N LEU A 174 20.00 4.95 23.98
CA LEU A 174 21.36 5.42 23.68
C LEU A 174 21.40 6.61 22.69
N TYR A 175 20.38 6.82 21.86
CA TYR A 175 20.42 7.79 20.74
C TYR A 175 19.25 8.79 20.73
N GLN A 176 19.53 10.02 20.31
CA GLN A 176 18.58 11.13 20.25
C GLN A 176 17.58 11.03 19.09
N ASN A 177 17.91 10.30 18.02
CA ASN A 177 17.04 10.12 16.86
C ASN A 177 17.20 8.71 16.27
N ILE A 178 16.16 7.89 16.36
CA ILE A 178 16.17 6.50 15.88
C ILE A 178 16.23 6.38 14.36
N PHE A 179 16.05 7.48 13.61
CA PHE A 179 16.09 7.55 12.15
C PHE A 179 17.42 8.04 11.57
N ALA A 180 18.38 8.43 12.41
CA ALA A 180 19.61 9.06 11.93
C ALA A 180 20.50 8.08 11.16
N ASP A 181 20.77 6.90 11.74
CA ASP A 181 21.76 5.94 11.24
C ASP A 181 21.17 4.91 10.27
N PRO A 182 21.89 4.60 9.16
CA PRO A 182 21.54 3.46 8.33
C PRO A 182 21.77 2.15 9.10
N ILE A 183 21.09 1.09 8.68
CA ILE A 183 21.31 -0.26 9.23
C ILE A 183 22.71 -0.77 8.86
N SER A 184 23.12 -0.50 7.62
CA SER A 184 24.47 -0.73 7.10
C SER A 184 24.63 0.10 5.83
N THR A 185 25.88 0.42 5.48
CA THR A 185 26.25 1.04 4.19
C THR A 185 26.97 0.04 3.28
N ASP A 186 27.09 -1.21 3.69
CA ASP A 186 27.80 -2.25 2.95
C ASP A 186 27.03 -2.62 1.68
N ALA A 187 27.76 -3.08 0.66
CA ALA A 187 27.12 -3.72 -0.48
C ALA A 187 26.28 -4.93 -0.03
N PRO A 188 25.18 -5.26 -0.72
CA PRO A 188 24.51 -6.54 -0.51
C PRO A 188 25.51 -7.70 -0.60
N PRO A 189 25.27 -8.85 0.06
CA PRO A 189 26.13 -10.03 -0.03
C PRO A 189 26.52 -10.39 -1.47
N ALA A 190 27.76 -10.85 -1.65
CA ALA A 190 28.35 -11.10 -2.98
C ALA A 190 27.70 -12.31 -3.70
N ASN A 191 27.05 -13.21 -2.97
CA ASN A 191 26.28 -14.32 -3.53
C ASN A 191 24.91 -13.90 -4.09
N ILE A 192 24.43 -12.69 -3.76
CA ILE A 192 23.28 -12.10 -4.42
C ILE A 192 23.74 -11.58 -5.79
N GLY A 193 23.13 -12.07 -6.87
CA GLY A 193 23.49 -11.67 -8.24
C GLY A 193 23.39 -10.16 -8.47
N ARG A 194 24.03 -9.64 -9.52
CA ARG A 194 24.01 -8.21 -9.87
C ARG A 194 23.39 -7.98 -11.24
N LYS A 195 22.49 -7.01 -11.35
CA LYS A 195 21.86 -6.58 -12.61
C LYS A 195 22.02 -5.07 -12.82
N GLN A 196 22.33 -4.74 -14.07
CA GLN A 196 22.36 -3.41 -14.69
C GLN A 196 21.01 -2.70 -14.69
N ASP A 197 20.00 -3.53 -14.91
CA ASP A 197 18.75 -3.23 -15.56
C ASP A 197 17.57 -3.80 -14.78
N HIS A 198 16.37 -3.38 -15.18
CA HIS A 198 15.12 -3.82 -14.59
C HIS A 198 14.07 -4.02 -15.69
N PRO A 199 13.16 -5.01 -15.58
CA PRO A 199 12.10 -5.22 -16.57
C PRO A 199 11.20 -4.00 -16.77
N VAL A 200 10.99 -3.21 -15.70
CA VAL A 200 10.30 -1.91 -15.78
C VAL A 200 11.29 -0.80 -16.09
N ARG A 201 11.08 -0.14 -17.24
CA ARG A 201 11.86 1.01 -17.71
C ARG A 201 11.65 2.25 -16.83
N ARG A 202 12.74 2.96 -16.51
CA ARG A 202 12.70 4.29 -15.87
C ARG A 202 12.21 5.37 -16.86
N LEU A 203 10.93 5.70 -16.86
CA LEU A 203 10.39 6.74 -17.73
C LEU A 203 10.59 8.13 -17.11
N GLY A 204 11.38 8.99 -17.75
CA GLY A 204 11.53 10.38 -17.32
C GLY A 204 12.25 10.58 -15.98
N ILE A 205 12.89 9.57 -15.40
CA ILE A 205 13.62 9.72 -14.15
C ILE A 205 15.05 10.21 -14.45
N THR A 206 15.43 11.37 -13.90
CA THR A 206 16.80 11.91 -14.03
C THR A 206 17.66 11.62 -12.79
N ALA A 207 17.03 11.23 -11.67
CA ALA A 207 17.73 10.86 -10.45
C ALA A 207 18.52 9.55 -10.61
N SER A 208 19.64 9.45 -9.91
CA SER A 208 20.38 8.21 -9.75
C SER A 208 19.68 7.26 -8.76
N SER A 209 19.97 5.96 -8.89
CA SER A 209 19.62 4.95 -7.89
C SER A 209 20.21 5.30 -6.51
N PRO A 210 19.59 4.89 -5.38
CA PRO A 210 18.32 4.17 -5.26
C PRO A 210 17.08 5.07 -5.41
N ILE A 211 16.02 4.54 -6.02
CA ILE A 211 14.76 5.25 -6.30
C ILE A 211 13.60 4.54 -5.58
N PRO A 212 12.75 5.27 -4.82
CA PRO A 212 11.57 4.68 -4.20
C PRO A 212 10.55 4.15 -5.24
N THR A 213 10.02 2.96 -4.99
CA THR A 213 9.14 2.23 -5.93
C THR A 213 7.67 2.25 -5.50
N ASN A 214 7.40 2.28 -4.19
CA ASN A 214 6.04 2.15 -3.64
C ASN A 214 5.51 3.50 -3.08
N LYS A 215 5.88 4.62 -3.72
CA LYS A 215 5.47 5.98 -3.31
C LYS A 215 4.39 6.59 -4.22
N PHE A 216 3.63 7.52 -3.67
CA PHE A 216 2.43 8.14 -4.28
C PHE A 216 2.67 8.71 -5.69
N TYR A 217 3.88 9.21 -5.98
CA TYR A 217 4.24 9.84 -7.26
C TYR A 217 4.64 8.85 -8.37
N SER A 218 4.60 7.53 -8.13
CA SER A 218 5.14 6.57 -9.10
C SER A 218 4.48 6.59 -10.48
N ASN A 219 3.21 6.99 -10.57
CA ASN A 219 2.50 7.14 -11.83
C ASN A 219 3.18 8.14 -12.79
N PHE A 220 4.00 9.08 -12.29
CA PHE A 220 4.76 10.00 -13.14
C PHE A 220 5.94 9.37 -13.88
N PHE A 221 6.31 8.13 -13.58
CA PHE A 221 7.38 7.41 -14.29
C PHE A 221 6.99 5.97 -14.68
N LEU A 222 5.68 5.69 -14.64
CA LEU A 222 5.10 4.40 -15.04
C LEU A 222 4.09 4.61 -16.18
N GLY A 223 3.74 3.51 -16.86
CA GLY A 223 2.74 3.48 -17.92
C GLY A 223 3.00 4.55 -18.99
N ASN A 224 2.01 5.41 -19.22
CA ASN A 224 2.11 6.56 -20.13
C ASN A 224 2.32 7.91 -19.41
N GLN A 225 2.57 7.88 -18.09
CA GLN A 225 2.73 9.02 -17.19
C GLN A 225 1.48 9.89 -16.98
N THR A 226 0.28 9.40 -17.32
CA THR A 226 -0.98 10.19 -17.24
C THR A 226 -1.92 9.78 -16.10
N SER A 227 -1.67 8.66 -15.43
CA SER A 227 -2.48 8.25 -14.28
C SER A 227 -2.34 9.24 -13.12
N PRO A 228 -3.42 9.50 -12.38
CA PRO A 228 -3.42 10.45 -11.27
C PRO A 228 -2.53 10.00 -10.09
N THR A 229 -2.00 10.98 -9.36
CA THR A 229 -1.23 10.83 -8.13
C THR A 229 -1.90 11.62 -7.02
N TRP A 230 -1.99 11.07 -5.81
CA TRP A 230 -2.64 11.73 -4.67
C TRP A 230 -1.62 12.34 -3.71
N LEU A 231 -1.79 13.63 -3.43
CA LEU A 231 -1.08 14.31 -2.33
C LEU A 231 -1.88 14.24 -1.03
N HIS A 232 -3.20 14.08 -1.15
CA HIS A 232 -4.23 14.25 -0.13
C HIS A 232 -4.18 15.65 0.55
N PRO A 233 -5.17 16.53 0.31
CA PRO A 233 -6.49 16.23 -0.27
C PRO A 233 -6.54 16.35 -1.80
N TYR A 234 -5.51 16.88 -2.44
CA TYR A 234 -5.46 17.04 -3.89
C TYR A 234 -4.98 15.76 -4.59
N SER A 235 -5.43 15.60 -5.84
CA SER A 235 -4.75 14.75 -6.82
C SER A 235 -4.21 15.61 -7.95
N VAL A 236 -3.13 15.13 -8.56
CA VAL A 236 -2.49 15.75 -9.72
C VAL A 236 -2.25 14.72 -10.81
N ALA A 237 -2.40 15.12 -12.07
CA ALA A 237 -2.18 14.25 -13.23
C ALA A 237 -1.59 15.04 -14.39
N TRP A 238 -0.62 14.46 -15.10
CA TRP A 238 -0.15 15.05 -16.35
C TRP A 238 -1.18 14.82 -17.45
N THR A 239 -1.67 15.90 -18.02
CA THR A 239 -2.79 15.87 -18.98
C THR A 239 -2.37 15.41 -20.38
N ARG A 240 -1.12 15.64 -20.78
CA ARG A 240 -0.53 15.16 -22.05
C ARG A 240 -1.41 15.39 -23.30
N GLY A 241 -2.02 16.56 -23.40
CA GLY A 241 -2.92 16.95 -24.50
C GLY A 241 -4.31 16.31 -24.43
N GLN A 242 -4.63 15.58 -23.36
CA GLN A 242 -5.87 14.82 -23.17
C GLN A 242 -6.82 15.49 -22.16
N GLY A 243 -8.02 14.90 -22.04
CA GLY A 243 -9.04 15.30 -21.07
C GLY A 243 -9.70 16.64 -21.38
N ALA A 244 -10.52 17.13 -20.44
CA ALA A 244 -11.42 18.27 -20.66
C ALA A 244 -10.73 19.60 -20.96
N THR A 245 -9.44 19.73 -20.66
CA THR A 245 -8.68 20.96 -20.96
C THR A 245 -7.83 20.86 -22.23
N GLY A 246 -7.55 19.64 -22.72
CA GLY A 246 -6.52 19.42 -23.75
C GLY A 246 -5.17 20.06 -23.40
N SER A 247 -4.87 20.22 -22.11
CA SER A 247 -3.67 20.90 -21.61
C SER A 247 -2.44 20.03 -21.83
N TRP A 248 -1.26 20.63 -21.82
CA TRP A 248 0.02 19.91 -21.71
C TRP A 248 0.64 20.03 -20.31
N GLY A 249 -0.07 20.73 -19.40
CA GLY A 249 0.33 20.95 -18.03
C GLY A 249 -0.14 19.89 -17.04
N LEU A 250 -0.02 20.22 -15.75
CA LEU A 250 -0.48 19.39 -14.64
C LEU A 250 -1.89 19.80 -14.23
N ALA A 251 -2.84 18.86 -14.31
CA ALA A 251 -4.18 19.04 -13.76
C ALA A 251 -4.17 18.84 -12.26
N ILE A 252 -4.89 19.69 -11.54
CA ILE A 252 -5.15 19.63 -10.11
C ILE A 252 -6.64 19.36 -9.93
N SER A 253 -6.94 18.41 -9.05
CA SER A 253 -8.32 18.04 -8.69
C SER A 253 -8.47 17.92 -7.19
N HIS A 254 -9.66 18.23 -6.70
CA HIS A 254 -10.11 17.90 -5.35
C HIS A 254 -11.53 17.34 -5.44
N ILE A 255 -11.71 16.09 -5.04
CA ILE A 255 -13.01 15.43 -5.03
C ILE A 255 -13.68 15.56 -3.66
N GLY A 256 -14.84 16.20 -3.62
CA GLY A 256 -15.61 16.38 -2.39
C GLY A 256 -16.38 15.12 -1.97
N ALA A 257 -16.87 15.15 -0.73
CA ALA A 257 -17.65 14.06 -0.16
C ALA A 257 -18.86 13.62 -1.01
N GLY A 258 -19.58 14.58 -1.59
CA GLY A 258 -20.77 14.35 -2.42
C GLY A 258 -20.49 13.86 -3.85
N GLN A 259 -19.23 13.82 -4.27
CA GLN A 259 -18.83 13.28 -5.57
C GLN A 259 -18.40 11.80 -5.50
N ARG A 260 -18.43 11.21 -4.30
CA ARG A 260 -18.17 9.78 -4.09
C ARG A 260 -19.22 8.93 -4.80
N VAL A 261 -18.75 7.86 -5.42
CA VAL A 261 -19.62 6.85 -6.04
C VAL A 261 -19.49 5.56 -5.23
N PHE A 262 -20.63 5.00 -4.85
CA PHE A 262 -20.72 3.76 -4.11
C PHE A 262 -21.07 2.60 -5.07
N GLY A 263 -20.46 1.44 -4.83
CA GLY A 263 -20.80 0.19 -5.52
C GLY A 263 -22.09 -0.44 -5.02
N GLU A 264 -22.40 -1.65 -5.48
CA GLU A 264 -23.55 -2.41 -5.01
C GLU A 264 -23.58 -2.53 -3.49
N ALA A 265 -24.76 -2.37 -2.89
CA ALA A 265 -24.96 -2.59 -1.46
C ALA A 265 -25.17 -4.07 -1.16
N ASP A 266 -24.48 -4.57 -0.13
CA ASP A 266 -24.74 -5.90 0.41
C ASP A 266 -26.19 -5.97 0.92
N PRO A 267 -27.01 -6.94 0.47
CA PRO A 267 -28.42 -7.01 0.85
C PRO A 267 -28.67 -7.20 2.34
N SER A 268 -27.70 -7.73 3.09
CA SER A 268 -27.86 -8.05 4.51
C SER A 268 -27.51 -6.88 5.44
N SER A 269 -26.48 -6.11 5.09
CA SER A 269 -25.95 -5.02 5.91
C SER A 269 -26.28 -3.63 5.36
N GLY A 270 -26.64 -3.53 4.08
CA GLY A 270 -26.80 -2.26 3.35
C GLY A 270 -25.48 -1.54 3.07
N ALA A 271 -24.34 -2.14 3.41
CA ALA A 271 -23.03 -1.55 3.17
C ALA A 271 -22.65 -1.66 1.69
N PRO A 272 -22.21 -0.58 1.03
CA PRO A 272 -21.71 -0.68 -0.33
C PRO A 272 -20.39 -1.46 -0.33
N ARG A 273 -20.21 -2.30 -1.35
CA ARG A 273 -18.97 -3.07 -1.57
C ARG A 273 -17.76 -2.16 -1.66
N TYR A 274 -17.85 -1.10 -2.46
CA TYR A 274 -16.78 -0.13 -2.62
C TYR A 274 -17.27 1.31 -2.54
N PHE A 275 -16.34 2.23 -2.29
CA PHE A 275 -16.51 3.61 -2.66
C PHE A 275 -15.28 4.12 -3.40
N VAL A 276 -15.51 4.90 -4.45
CA VAL A 276 -14.50 5.37 -5.39
C VAL A 276 -14.76 6.83 -5.76
N HIS A 277 -13.71 7.53 -6.18
CA HIS A 277 -13.79 8.94 -6.55
C HIS A 277 -13.53 9.09 -8.05
N PRO A 278 -14.28 9.96 -8.75
CA PRO A 278 -14.03 10.26 -10.15
C PRO A 278 -12.62 10.81 -10.39
N VAL A 279 -11.99 10.33 -11.46
CA VAL A 279 -10.68 10.80 -11.97
C VAL A 279 -10.86 11.59 -13.27
N GLY A 280 -9.86 12.37 -13.66
CA GLY A 280 -9.91 13.17 -14.90
C GLY A 280 -10.72 14.47 -14.81
N ILE A 281 -11.16 14.87 -13.61
CA ILE A 281 -11.71 16.21 -13.37
C ILE A 281 -10.56 17.21 -13.29
N HIS A 282 -10.55 18.18 -14.21
CA HIS A 282 -9.50 19.20 -14.31
C HIS A 282 -9.97 20.50 -13.64
N SER A 283 -10.01 20.58 -12.31
CA SER A 283 -10.49 21.78 -11.60
C SER A 283 -9.63 23.00 -11.95
N VAL A 284 -8.31 22.87 -11.81
CA VAL A 284 -7.32 23.87 -12.26
C VAL A 284 -6.15 23.14 -12.90
N CYS A 285 -5.73 23.54 -14.09
CA CYS A 285 -4.52 23.07 -14.74
C CYS A 285 -3.49 24.19 -14.77
N LEU A 286 -2.27 23.88 -14.33
CA LEU A 286 -1.11 24.76 -14.42
C LEU A 286 -0.21 24.29 -15.57
N SER A 287 0.01 25.15 -16.56
CA SER A 287 0.77 24.88 -17.77
C SER A 287 1.61 26.10 -18.16
N ALA A 288 2.37 25.98 -19.24
CA ALA A 288 2.99 27.12 -19.92
C ALA A 288 2.64 27.13 -21.42
N THR A 289 2.73 28.31 -22.05
CA THR A 289 2.46 28.48 -23.50
C THR A 289 3.48 27.73 -24.36
N GLU A 290 4.67 27.51 -23.83
CA GLU A 290 5.77 26.80 -24.46
C GLU A 290 5.58 25.28 -24.49
N LEU A 291 4.60 24.75 -23.74
CA LEU A 291 4.27 23.33 -23.72
C LEU A 291 3.30 22.96 -24.86
N GLY A 292 3.64 21.91 -25.59
CA GLY A 292 2.86 21.36 -26.70
C GLY A 292 3.08 19.87 -26.88
N SER A 293 2.86 19.33 -28.09
CA SER A 293 2.99 17.89 -28.37
C SER A 293 4.40 17.31 -28.13
N GLY A 294 5.43 18.16 -28.13
CA GLY A 294 6.80 17.78 -27.78
C GLY A 294 7.06 17.64 -26.27
N THR A 295 6.07 17.95 -25.42
CA THR A 295 6.28 18.03 -23.96
C THR A 295 6.74 16.69 -23.39
N VAL A 296 7.80 16.74 -22.58
CA VAL A 296 8.34 15.60 -21.83
C VAL A 296 8.18 15.87 -20.34
N LEU A 297 7.66 14.88 -19.62
CA LEU A 297 7.64 14.88 -18.17
C LEU A 297 8.90 14.19 -17.64
N THR A 298 9.62 14.88 -16.75
CA THR A 298 10.71 14.29 -15.98
C THR A 298 10.43 14.38 -14.47
N THR A 299 10.99 13.44 -13.72
CA THR A 299 10.98 13.43 -12.26
C THR A 299 12.38 13.49 -11.70
N GLU A 300 12.57 14.37 -10.72
CA GLU A 300 13.82 14.73 -10.07
C GLU A 300 13.64 14.61 -8.54
N SER A 301 14.75 14.53 -7.78
CA SER A 301 14.74 14.61 -6.30
C SER A 301 13.67 13.75 -5.60
N LEU A 302 13.61 12.46 -5.95
CA LEU A 302 12.62 11.53 -5.43
C LEU A 302 13.00 11.05 -4.02
N THR A 303 12.13 11.29 -3.04
CA THR A 303 12.30 10.89 -1.63
C THR A 303 11.11 10.07 -1.13
N ASP A 304 11.13 9.65 0.13
CA ASP A 304 10.02 8.93 0.76
C ASP A 304 8.77 9.78 0.98
N PHE A 305 8.87 11.12 0.98
CA PHE A 305 7.75 12.05 1.17
C PHE A 305 7.48 12.99 -0.02
N SER A 306 8.42 13.12 -0.95
CA SER A 306 8.36 14.13 -2.01
C SER A 306 8.94 13.68 -3.35
N GLY A 307 8.49 14.33 -4.41
CA GLY A 307 9.04 14.19 -5.76
C GLY A 307 8.91 15.48 -6.55
N GLN A 308 9.94 15.84 -7.31
CA GLN A 308 9.93 17.02 -8.16
C GLN A 308 9.51 16.61 -9.56
N VAL A 309 8.34 17.07 -10.03
CA VAL A 309 7.89 16.86 -11.42
C VAL A 309 8.28 18.07 -12.25
N SER A 310 8.80 17.86 -13.45
CA SER A 310 9.28 18.91 -14.36
C SER A 310 8.66 18.68 -15.75
N LEU A 311 8.01 19.70 -16.31
CA LEU A 311 7.50 19.66 -17.68
C LEU A 311 8.41 20.48 -18.59
N ARG A 312 8.95 19.84 -19.61
CA ARG A 312 9.90 20.42 -20.57
C ARG A 312 9.26 20.51 -21.95
N PRO A 313 9.40 21.63 -22.69
CA PRO A 313 8.88 21.76 -24.05
C PRO A 313 9.32 20.65 -25.01
N ASN A 314 10.54 20.13 -24.81
CA ASN A 314 11.10 18.95 -25.45
C ASN A 314 12.17 18.35 -24.53
N ALA A 315 12.72 17.18 -24.88
CA ALA A 315 13.67 16.45 -24.03
C ALA A 315 14.96 17.22 -23.71
N GLN A 316 15.40 18.13 -24.59
CA GLN A 316 16.64 18.91 -24.44
C GLN A 316 16.42 20.28 -23.78
N ALA A 317 15.17 20.73 -23.68
CA ALA A 317 14.84 22.02 -23.10
C ALA A 317 14.93 22.00 -21.57
N SER A 318 15.25 23.17 -21.00
CA SER A 318 15.02 23.43 -19.58
C SER A 318 13.53 23.28 -19.22
N PRO A 319 13.21 22.93 -17.96
CA PRO A 319 11.80 22.87 -17.52
C PRO A 319 11.11 24.22 -17.73
N ALA A 320 9.97 24.21 -18.41
CA ALA A 320 9.11 25.40 -18.51
C ALA A 320 8.38 25.64 -17.18
N VAL A 321 8.00 24.56 -16.50
CA VAL A 321 7.35 24.60 -15.20
C VAL A 321 7.74 23.37 -14.38
N GLN A 322 7.94 23.57 -13.07
CA GLN A 322 8.30 22.53 -12.12
C GLN A 322 7.29 22.49 -10.95
N PHE A 323 6.96 21.29 -10.46
CA PHE A 323 6.01 21.04 -9.38
C PHE A 323 6.67 20.25 -8.25
N PRO A 324 7.12 20.91 -7.16
CA PRO A 324 7.55 20.21 -5.96
C PRO A 324 6.33 19.59 -5.29
N LEU A 325 6.21 18.27 -5.36
CA LEU A 325 5.08 17.53 -4.79
C LEU A 325 5.47 16.95 -3.44
N VAL A 326 4.70 17.28 -2.40
CA VAL A 326 4.84 16.74 -1.04
C VAL A 326 3.47 16.32 -0.54
N GLN A 327 3.36 15.14 0.06
CA GLN A 327 2.11 14.69 0.67
C GLN A 327 1.62 15.68 1.73
N GLY A 328 0.31 15.94 1.76
CA GLY A 328 -0.29 16.92 2.65
C GLY A 328 -0.06 18.38 2.24
N SER A 329 0.46 18.68 1.04
CA SER A 329 0.64 20.07 0.63
C SER A 329 -0.67 20.88 0.66
N GLY A 330 -0.66 22.03 1.34
CA GLY A 330 -1.80 22.95 1.37
C GLY A 330 -2.04 23.68 0.05
N PHE A 331 -0.96 23.91 -0.71
CA PHE A 331 -0.97 24.44 -2.07
C PHE A 331 -0.36 23.43 -3.03
N VAL A 332 -0.92 23.28 -4.23
CA VAL A 332 -0.14 22.78 -5.37
C VAL A 332 0.65 23.95 -5.95
N THR A 333 1.97 23.82 -5.99
CA THR A 333 2.88 24.91 -6.39
C THR A 333 3.51 24.60 -7.74
N ALA A 334 3.52 25.59 -8.63
CA ALA A 334 4.23 25.61 -9.90
C ALA A 334 5.34 26.67 -9.87
N VAL A 335 6.56 26.28 -10.21
CA VAL A 335 7.74 27.14 -10.28
C VAL A 335 8.05 27.44 -11.75
N TYR A 336 8.14 28.72 -12.09
CA TYR A 336 8.42 29.22 -13.43
C TYR A 336 9.73 30.00 -13.46
N ASN A 337 10.49 29.79 -14.53
CA ASN A 337 11.75 30.52 -14.79
C ASN A 337 11.74 31.12 -16.21
N GLY A 338 10.74 31.95 -16.50
CA GLY A 338 10.62 32.69 -17.77
C GLY A 338 9.66 32.08 -18.79
N ALA A 339 9.04 30.93 -18.52
CA ALA A 339 7.93 30.45 -19.33
C ALA A 339 6.67 31.31 -19.06
N ARG A 340 5.70 31.33 -19.99
CA ARG A 340 4.47 32.12 -19.86
C ARG A 340 3.35 31.27 -19.27
N PRO A 341 2.93 31.52 -18.00
CA PRO A 341 1.93 30.71 -17.34
C PRO A 341 0.61 30.66 -18.12
N LEU A 342 0.03 29.47 -18.14
CA LEU A 342 -1.22 29.17 -18.80
C LEU A 342 -2.09 28.41 -17.79
N ILE A 343 -3.21 29.01 -17.41
CA ILE A 343 -4.14 28.50 -16.40
C ILE A 343 -5.40 28.03 -17.13
N GLN A 344 -5.72 26.75 -17.00
CA GLN A 344 -6.91 26.17 -17.63
C GLN A 344 -7.84 25.52 -16.61
N THR A 345 -9.09 25.30 -16.99
CA THR A 345 -10.04 24.52 -16.21
C THR A 345 -10.98 23.76 -17.13
N GLY A 346 -11.26 22.50 -16.80
CA GLY A 346 -12.26 21.67 -17.47
C GLY A 346 -13.67 21.83 -16.88
N ILE A 347 -13.80 22.63 -15.82
CA ILE A 347 -15.08 22.99 -15.19
C ILE A 347 -15.63 24.32 -15.72
N PHE A 348 -14.75 25.17 -16.27
CA PHE A 348 -14.98 26.54 -16.70
C PHE A 348 -14.99 27.59 -15.57
N PHE A 349 -14.41 28.74 -15.86
CA PHE A 349 -14.41 29.96 -15.06
C PHE A 349 -15.78 30.64 -15.17
N ARG A 350 -16.36 30.92 -14.00
CA ARG A 350 -17.45 31.89 -13.83
C ARG A 350 -16.87 33.30 -13.67
N THR A 351 -15.87 33.43 -12.79
CA THR A 351 -15.11 34.67 -12.61
C THR A 351 -13.63 34.38 -12.34
N VAL A 352 -12.79 35.29 -12.84
CA VAL A 352 -11.37 35.39 -12.47
C VAL A 352 -11.14 36.79 -11.91
N THR A 353 -10.92 36.88 -10.60
CA THR A 353 -10.78 38.15 -9.90
C THR A 353 -9.33 38.32 -9.45
N ARG A 354 -8.64 39.35 -9.96
CA ARG A 354 -7.33 39.78 -9.44
C ARG A 354 -7.56 40.77 -8.30
N ALA A 355 -7.08 40.45 -7.11
CA ALA A 355 -7.22 41.32 -5.94
C ALA A 355 -6.54 42.69 -6.14
N ASN A 356 -7.05 43.72 -5.46
CA ASN A 356 -6.36 45.00 -5.34
C ASN A 356 -5.14 44.86 -4.42
N GLY A 357 -4.02 45.45 -4.82
CA GLY A 357 -2.77 45.41 -4.05
C GLY A 357 -2.09 44.03 -4.06
N GLU A 358 -1.09 43.89 -3.19
CA GLU A 358 -0.35 42.64 -2.97
C GLU A 358 -0.65 42.13 -1.54
N VAL A 359 -0.94 40.85 -1.38
CA VAL A 359 -1.22 40.25 -0.05
C VAL A 359 0.04 40.20 0.81
N LYS A 360 1.18 40.05 0.14
CA LYS A 360 2.54 40.17 0.67
C LYS A 360 3.39 40.82 -0.41
N PRO A 361 4.53 41.45 -0.09
CA PRO A 361 5.42 42.02 -1.10
C PRO A 361 5.72 41.04 -2.23
N GLY A 362 5.40 41.43 -3.46
CA GLY A 362 5.57 40.63 -4.67
C GLY A 362 4.54 39.52 -4.91
N VAL A 363 3.48 39.40 -4.09
CA VAL A 363 2.47 38.35 -4.22
C VAL A 363 1.15 38.91 -4.77
N THR A 364 0.85 38.57 -6.02
CA THR A 364 -0.46 38.87 -6.64
C THR A 364 -1.44 37.76 -6.33
N LYS A 365 -2.63 38.12 -5.82
CA LYS A 365 -3.70 37.17 -5.50
C LYS A 365 -4.79 37.17 -6.57
N TYR A 366 -5.25 35.98 -6.91
CA TYR A 366 -6.40 35.73 -7.77
C TYR A 366 -7.42 34.83 -7.05
N LYS A 367 -8.70 35.09 -7.28
CA LYS A 367 -9.82 34.26 -6.86
C LYS A 367 -10.53 33.74 -8.11
N LEU A 368 -10.54 32.43 -8.27
CA LEU A 368 -11.14 31.71 -9.39
C LEU A 368 -12.46 31.09 -8.90
N GLN A 369 -13.58 31.62 -9.38
CA GLN A 369 -14.88 30.99 -9.17
C GLN A 369 -15.15 30.08 -10.36
N LEU A 370 -15.37 28.79 -10.13
CA LEU A 370 -15.68 27.83 -11.17
C LEU A 370 -17.21 27.62 -11.31
N GLU A 371 -17.64 27.07 -12.44
CA GLU A 371 -19.07 26.81 -12.72
C GLU A 371 -19.70 25.78 -11.79
N ASP A 372 -18.92 24.85 -11.22
CA ASP A 372 -19.38 23.89 -10.20
C ASP A 372 -19.63 24.52 -8.81
N GLY A 373 -19.48 25.84 -8.69
CA GLY A 373 -19.68 26.59 -7.44
C GLY A 373 -18.46 26.56 -6.51
N THR A 374 -17.37 25.91 -6.89
CA THR A 374 -16.15 25.89 -6.07
C THR A 374 -15.30 27.15 -6.27
N THR A 375 -14.62 27.53 -5.19
CA THR A 375 -13.70 28.66 -5.15
C THR A 375 -12.27 28.13 -5.04
N TRP A 376 -11.39 28.63 -5.89
CA TRP A 376 -9.97 28.36 -5.84
C TRP A 376 -9.20 29.68 -5.72
N LEU A 377 -8.23 29.70 -4.81
CA LEU A 377 -7.34 30.83 -4.62
C LEU A 377 -6.01 30.53 -5.29
N MET A 378 -5.46 31.54 -5.95
CA MET A 378 -4.19 31.45 -6.63
C MET A 378 -3.28 32.62 -6.23
N TYR A 379 -2.06 32.31 -5.81
CA TYR A 379 -1.08 33.28 -5.35
C TYR A 379 0.14 33.21 -6.25
N ALA A 380 0.49 34.32 -6.89
CA ALA A 380 1.65 34.44 -7.75
C ALA A 380 2.73 35.28 -7.07
N TYR A 381 3.74 34.62 -6.50
CA TYR A 381 4.90 35.27 -5.91
C TYR A 381 5.98 35.46 -6.97
N ARG A 382 6.28 36.72 -7.32
CA ARG A 382 7.33 37.07 -8.28
C ARG A 382 8.71 37.11 -7.61
N THR A 383 9.69 36.48 -8.22
CA THR A 383 11.11 36.59 -7.84
C THR A 383 11.90 37.48 -8.79
N GLY A 384 11.33 37.83 -9.95
CA GLY A 384 11.91 38.74 -10.93
C GLY A 384 10.87 39.15 -11.97
N GLY A 385 11.21 40.15 -12.80
CA GLY A 385 10.33 40.63 -13.87
C GLY A 385 9.02 41.27 -13.38
N GLN A 386 8.02 41.28 -14.26
CA GLN A 386 6.71 41.87 -14.00
C GLN A 386 5.85 40.97 -13.10
N PRO A 387 4.93 41.54 -12.30
CA PRO A 387 3.90 40.75 -11.62
C PRO A 387 3.07 39.93 -12.61
N LEU A 388 2.54 38.78 -12.17
CA LEU A 388 1.67 37.98 -13.00
C LEU A 388 0.42 38.79 -13.37
N ASP A 389 0.24 39.05 -14.67
CA ASP A 389 -0.98 39.60 -15.25
C ASP A 389 -1.63 38.56 -16.17
N LEU A 390 -2.86 38.17 -15.86
CA LEU A 390 -3.62 37.15 -16.58
C LEU A 390 -4.70 37.79 -17.47
N GLN A 391 -4.63 37.50 -18.76
CA GLN A 391 -5.73 37.72 -19.70
C GLN A 391 -6.61 36.47 -19.73
N VAL A 392 -7.89 36.61 -19.37
CA VAL A 392 -8.88 35.56 -19.63
C VAL A 392 -9.21 35.58 -21.12
N VAL A 393 -8.92 34.48 -21.81
CA VAL A 393 -9.15 34.33 -23.25
C VAL A 393 -10.56 33.81 -23.50
N ASN A 394 -11.02 32.86 -22.67
CA ASN A 394 -12.35 32.28 -22.72
C ASN A 394 -12.67 31.62 -21.37
N ASN A 395 -13.80 30.91 -21.30
CA ASN A 395 -14.26 30.27 -20.07
C ASN A 395 -13.37 29.12 -19.58
N GLY A 396 -12.46 28.58 -20.38
CA GLY A 396 -11.55 27.51 -19.97
C GLY A 396 -10.07 27.90 -19.93
N LEU A 397 -9.71 29.15 -20.25
CA LEU A 397 -8.33 29.58 -20.45
C LEU A 397 -8.07 31.01 -19.98
N ALA A 398 -7.11 31.15 -19.07
CA ALA A 398 -6.44 32.41 -18.76
C ALA A 398 -4.93 32.25 -19.02
N GLN A 399 -4.32 33.23 -19.66
CA GLN A 399 -2.91 33.18 -20.05
C GLN A 399 -2.18 34.42 -19.57
N SER A 400 -0.90 34.27 -19.22
CA SER A 400 -0.08 35.42 -18.89
C SER A 400 0.30 36.20 -20.14
N ARG A 401 0.33 37.54 -20.02
CA ARG A 401 0.78 38.43 -21.09
C ARG A 401 2.29 38.40 -21.27
N GLU A 402 3.03 38.14 -20.19
CA GLU A 402 4.48 38.26 -20.12
C GLU A 402 5.13 36.97 -19.58
N PRO A 403 6.42 36.74 -19.85
CA PRO A 403 7.22 35.76 -19.12
C PRO A 403 7.13 35.94 -17.60
N PHE A 404 6.99 34.84 -16.86
CA PHE A 404 6.89 34.89 -15.39
C PHE A 404 8.09 34.22 -14.72
N TYR A 405 8.60 34.86 -13.66
CA TYR A 405 9.69 34.37 -12.84
C TYR A 405 9.24 34.31 -11.39
N GLY A 406 9.09 33.10 -10.85
CA GLY A 406 8.62 32.90 -9.48
C GLY A 406 7.71 31.69 -9.35
N THR A 407 6.72 31.78 -8.47
CA THR A 407 5.82 30.66 -8.16
C THR A 407 4.35 31.02 -8.30
N ILE A 408 3.56 30.06 -8.76
CA ILE A 408 2.09 30.10 -8.73
C ILE A 408 1.62 28.98 -7.81
N GLN A 409 0.93 29.34 -6.74
CA GLN A 409 0.36 28.41 -5.77
C GLN A 409 -1.15 28.38 -5.93
N VAL A 410 -1.76 27.20 -5.93
CA VAL A 410 -3.21 27.00 -6.05
C VAL A 410 -3.73 26.21 -4.85
N ALA A 411 -4.80 26.69 -4.23
CA ALA A 411 -5.53 25.97 -3.19
C ALA A 411 -7.05 26.12 -3.37
N LYS A 412 -7.80 25.07 -3.02
CA LYS A 412 -9.26 25.14 -2.94
C LYS A 412 -9.67 25.81 -1.64
N ASP A 413 -10.57 26.78 -1.72
CA ASP A 413 -11.18 27.41 -0.54
C ASP A 413 -12.51 26.71 -0.21
N PRO A 414 -12.64 26.06 0.96
CA PRO A 414 -13.89 25.47 1.41
C PRO A 414 -14.89 26.52 1.95
N GLY A 415 -14.57 27.82 1.93
CA GLY A 415 -15.42 28.93 2.34
C GLY A 415 -14.91 29.70 3.56
N ASN A 416 -13.91 29.18 4.25
CA ASN A 416 -13.25 29.80 5.41
C ASN A 416 -11.72 29.78 5.31
N GLY A 417 -11.16 29.42 4.14
CA GLY A 417 -9.72 29.22 3.95
C GLY A 417 -8.94 30.47 3.57
N GLU A 418 -9.61 31.50 3.04
CA GLU A 418 -8.95 32.64 2.40
C GLU A 418 -7.94 33.37 3.31
N GLN A 419 -8.30 33.63 4.57
CA GLN A 419 -7.38 34.28 5.54
C GLN A 419 -6.15 33.41 5.86
N LEU A 420 -6.36 32.10 6.01
CA LEU A 420 -5.26 31.16 6.27
C LEU A 420 -4.29 31.10 5.09
N TYR A 421 -4.84 31.03 3.87
CA TYR A 421 -4.03 30.97 2.66
C TYR A 421 -3.30 32.30 2.39
N ASP A 422 -3.92 33.45 2.68
CA ASP A 422 -3.27 34.76 2.64
C ASP A 422 -2.08 34.82 3.62
N GLN A 423 -2.21 34.22 4.81
CA GLN A 423 -1.13 34.12 5.78
C GLN A 423 -0.01 33.18 5.33
N ALA A 424 -0.32 32.05 4.69
CA ALA A 424 0.63 31.01 4.34
C ALA A 424 1.29 31.18 2.96
N CYS A 425 0.67 31.94 2.05
CA CYS A 425 1.13 32.05 0.66
C CYS A 425 2.59 32.53 0.54
N GLY A 426 3.25 32.11 -0.53
CA GLY A 426 4.64 32.41 -0.84
C GLY A 426 5.64 31.38 -0.30
N ALA A 427 5.30 30.57 0.70
CA ALA A 427 6.09 29.41 1.11
C ALA A 427 5.45 28.10 0.62
N TYR A 428 6.28 27.13 0.23
CA TYR A 428 5.86 25.78 -0.15
C TYR A 428 6.85 24.73 0.37
N SER A 429 6.36 23.52 0.62
CA SER A 429 7.20 22.41 1.06
C SER A 429 7.93 21.78 -0.13
N THR A 430 9.15 21.32 0.10
CA THR A 430 9.98 20.57 -0.87
C THR A 430 10.34 19.17 -0.39
N GLY A 431 10.00 18.83 0.85
CA GLY A 431 10.27 17.53 1.45
C GLY A 431 10.07 17.54 2.96
N VAL A 432 10.33 16.39 3.57
CA VAL A 432 10.20 16.18 5.01
C VAL A 432 11.49 15.56 5.53
N GLU A 433 11.93 16.02 6.69
CA GLU A 433 12.94 15.35 7.49
C GLU A 433 12.26 14.68 8.69
N LEU A 434 12.37 13.35 8.74
CA LEU A 434 11.81 12.52 9.78
C LEU A 434 12.79 12.35 10.93
N SER A 435 12.30 12.55 12.15
CA SER A 435 13.02 12.24 13.38
C SER A 435 12.09 11.66 14.42
N GLY A 436 12.63 10.98 15.43
CA GLY A 436 11.81 10.44 16.50
C GLY A 436 12.58 9.66 17.55
N THR A 437 11.86 9.34 18.62
CA THR A 437 12.36 8.67 19.81
C THR A 437 11.32 7.72 20.38
N VAL A 438 11.77 6.70 21.11
CA VAL A 438 10.92 5.83 21.91
C VAL A 438 11.48 5.79 23.33
N ASP A 439 10.66 6.08 24.33
CA ASP A 439 10.99 5.98 25.75
C ASP A 439 9.92 5.14 26.45
N GLY A 440 10.27 3.90 26.81
CA GLY A 440 9.32 2.94 27.36
C GLY A 440 8.16 2.67 26.41
N ASN A 441 6.94 2.98 26.84
CA ASN A 441 5.72 2.81 26.03
C ASN A 441 5.31 4.10 25.28
N LYS A 442 6.15 5.14 25.27
CA LYS A 442 5.87 6.40 24.60
C LYS A 442 6.81 6.58 23.42
N GLY A 443 6.25 6.88 22.26
CA GLY A 443 6.99 7.20 21.04
C GLY A 443 6.64 8.60 20.58
N MET A 444 7.63 9.34 20.09
CA MET A 444 7.43 10.63 19.46
C MET A 444 8.10 10.63 18.09
N TYR A 445 7.45 11.24 17.11
CA TYR A 445 8.03 11.43 15.78
C TYR A 445 7.63 12.78 15.22
N THR A 446 8.54 13.38 14.47
CA THR A 446 8.40 14.74 13.96
C THR A 446 8.59 14.77 12.46
N PHE A 447 7.67 15.43 11.76
CA PHE A 447 7.87 15.88 10.39
C PHE A 447 8.38 17.31 10.43
N ALA A 448 9.66 17.51 10.14
CA ALA A 448 10.21 18.83 9.89
C ALA A 448 10.14 19.12 8.38
N PHE A 449 9.31 20.08 7.98
CA PHE A 449 9.11 20.36 6.57
C PHE A 449 10.26 21.21 6.02
N LYS A 450 10.94 20.70 4.99
CA LYS A 450 11.83 21.51 4.15
C LYS A 450 10.96 22.45 3.33
N LYS A 451 11.34 23.72 3.24
CA LYS A 451 10.55 24.75 2.57
C LYS A 451 11.37 25.67 1.68
N ALA A 452 10.73 26.24 0.68
CA ALA A 452 11.27 27.24 -0.22
C ALA A 452 10.24 28.37 -0.46
N GLY A 453 10.67 29.43 -1.15
CA GLY A 453 9.87 30.63 -1.39
C GLY A 453 10.17 31.74 -0.38
N ILE A 454 9.13 32.42 0.13
CA ILE A 454 9.28 33.51 1.11
C ILE A 454 9.69 32.92 2.47
N SER A 455 10.93 33.18 2.90
CA SER A 455 11.53 32.59 4.11
C SER A 455 10.72 32.81 5.39
N GLY A 456 10.15 34.00 5.56
CA GLY A 456 9.34 34.39 6.73
C GLY A 456 7.89 33.87 6.73
N ALA A 457 7.43 33.23 5.65
CA ALA A 457 6.09 32.64 5.60
C ALA A 457 6.09 31.23 6.22
N THR A 458 5.07 30.95 7.03
CA THR A 458 4.83 29.63 7.62
C THR A 458 4.05 28.76 6.65
N LEU A 459 4.41 27.48 6.55
CA LEU A 459 3.69 26.52 5.71
C LEU A 459 2.28 26.24 6.24
N VAL A 460 1.39 25.93 5.30
CA VAL A 460 0.11 25.27 5.56
C VAL A 460 0.13 23.88 4.92
N MET A 461 -0.07 22.86 5.75
CA MET A 461 -0.07 21.45 5.35
C MET A 461 -1.34 20.77 5.88
N PHE A 462 -1.89 19.80 5.17
CA PHE A 462 -3.11 19.06 5.51
C PHE A 462 -2.78 17.78 6.27
N ALA A 463 -3.18 17.71 7.54
CA ALA A 463 -3.00 16.56 8.39
C ALA A 463 -4.16 15.57 8.23
N LEU A 464 -3.86 14.30 7.94
CA LEU A 464 -4.82 13.21 7.96
C LEU A 464 -5.37 12.94 9.38
N PRO A 465 -6.57 12.34 9.54
CA PRO A 465 -7.19 12.08 10.84
C PRO A 465 -6.30 11.38 11.87
N HIS A 466 -5.47 10.41 11.46
CA HIS A 466 -4.59 9.74 12.41
C HIS A 466 -3.51 10.70 12.97
N HIS A 467 -2.93 11.60 12.14
CA HIS A 467 -2.05 12.68 12.61
C HIS A 467 -2.75 13.61 13.60
N GLN A 468 -3.97 14.05 13.25
CA GLN A 468 -4.77 14.94 14.11
C GLN A 468 -4.99 14.33 15.50
N SER A 469 -5.20 13.02 15.56
CA SER A 469 -5.40 12.28 16.81
C SER A 469 -4.10 12.01 17.60
N SER A 470 -2.92 12.15 16.97
CA SER A 470 -1.61 11.91 17.59
C SER A 470 -0.80 13.17 17.86
N PHE A 471 -1.22 14.36 17.41
CA PHE A 471 -0.48 15.59 17.70
C PHE A 471 -0.29 15.86 19.20
N VAL A 472 0.92 16.29 19.56
CA VAL A 472 1.19 16.94 20.85
C VAL A 472 0.48 18.30 20.93
N ASP A 473 0.30 18.84 22.13
CA ASP A 473 -0.45 20.08 22.35
C ASP A 473 0.07 21.26 21.53
N ALA A 474 1.39 21.40 21.40
CA ALA A 474 2.02 22.45 20.61
C ALA A 474 1.63 22.39 19.12
N THR A 475 1.59 21.20 18.51
CA THR A 475 1.16 21.02 17.11
C THR A 475 -0.36 21.09 16.99
N ARG A 476 -1.10 20.55 17.96
CA ARG A 476 -2.57 20.63 18.02
C ARG A 476 -3.05 22.08 18.03
N GLY A 477 -2.37 22.97 18.77
CA GLY A 477 -2.64 24.41 18.78
C GLY A 477 -2.36 25.14 17.46
N LYS A 478 -1.83 24.46 16.44
CA LYS A 478 -1.62 24.98 15.07
C LYS A 478 -2.64 24.46 14.07
N MET A 479 -3.54 23.55 14.47
CA MET A 479 -4.67 23.13 13.64
C MET A 479 -5.64 24.30 13.44
N THR A 480 -6.26 24.34 12.27
CA THR A 480 -7.23 25.37 11.88
C THR A 480 -8.59 24.76 11.59
N ASP A 481 -9.59 25.59 11.30
CA ASP A 481 -10.93 25.13 10.88
C ASP A 481 -11.05 24.86 9.38
N VAL A 482 -9.97 25.03 8.61
CA VAL A 482 -9.96 24.79 7.17
C VAL A 482 -9.78 23.30 6.92
N LYS A 483 -10.80 22.68 6.31
CA LYS A 483 -10.89 21.22 6.16
C LYS A 483 -11.23 20.85 4.72
N LEU A 484 -10.60 19.78 4.23
CA LEU A 484 -10.83 19.24 2.89
C LEU A 484 -10.98 17.73 2.94
N GLN A 485 -11.86 17.20 2.10
CA GLN A 485 -12.10 15.77 2.00
C GLN A 485 -10.91 15.12 1.28
N THR A 486 -10.39 14.03 1.84
CA THR A 486 -9.52 13.11 1.10
C THR A 486 -10.34 11.97 0.52
N THR A 487 -9.80 11.26 -0.46
CA THR A 487 -10.47 10.11 -1.06
C THR A 487 -10.68 8.99 -0.04
N THR A 488 -9.63 8.41 0.53
CA THR A 488 -9.73 7.19 1.36
C THR A 488 -9.31 7.36 2.82
N LYS A 489 -8.96 8.58 3.23
CA LYS A 489 -8.39 8.88 4.56
C LYS A 489 -9.26 9.81 5.40
N GLY A 490 -10.52 10.04 5.02
CA GLY A 490 -11.44 10.94 5.73
C GLY A 490 -11.15 12.42 5.49
N VAL A 491 -11.49 13.28 6.45
CA VAL A 491 -11.33 14.73 6.34
C VAL A 491 -9.96 15.17 6.86
N ALA A 492 -9.15 15.77 5.98
CA ALA A 492 -7.88 16.37 6.37
C ALA A 492 -8.08 17.79 6.87
N THR A 493 -7.30 18.18 7.87
CA THR A 493 -7.37 19.51 8.52
C THR A 493 -6.09 20.27 8.23
N ALA A 494 -6.20 21.53 7.82
CA ALA A 494 -5.04 22.37 7.57
C ALA A 494 -4.37 22.76 8.91
N VAL A 495 -3.04 22.66 8.93
CA VAL A 495 -2.17 22.98 10.06
C VAL A 495 -1.17 24.04 9.61
N LEU A 496 -1.14 25.17 10.30
CA LEU A 496 -0.23 26.28 10.02
C LEU A 496 1.06 26.12 10.83
N ALA A 497 1.99 25.31 10.34
CA ALA A 497 3.26 25.02 11.01
C ALA A 497 4.32 24.53 10.04
N ASP A 498 5.59 24.84 10.34
CA ASP A 498 6.76 24.32 9.61
C ASP A 498 7.25 22.97 10.16
N SER A 499 6.66 22.49 11.26
CA SER A 499 6.89 21.14 11.79
C SER A 499 5.68 20.61 12.54
N TRP A 500 5.52 19.28 12.49
CA TRP A 500 4.50 18.56 13.25
C TRP A 500 5.17 17.53 14.15
N THR A 501 4.75 17.46 15.41
CA THR A 501 5.18 16.41 16.32
C THR A 501 3.97 15.59 16.75
N MET A 502 4.08 14.29 16.51
CA MET A 502 3.11 13.27 16.87
C MET A 502 3.63 12.48 18.07
N VAL A 503 2.71 11.96 18.86
CA VAL A 503 2.99 11.12 20.03
C VAL A 503 2.09 9.88 20.01
N GLU A 504 2.73 8.73 20.19
CA GLU A 504 2.08 7.45 20.44
C GLU A 504 2.29 7.05 21.90
N SER A 505 1.21 6.94 22.68
CA SER A 505 1.26 6.67 24.12
C SER A 505 1.21 5.18 24.48
N GLN A 506 1.06 4.31 23.48
CA GLN A 506 0.96 2.86 23.64
C GLN A 506 1.93 2.13 22.70
N VAL A 507 3.19 2.57 22.65
CA VAL A 507 4.22 1.87 21.89
C VAL A 507 4.42 0.48 22.49
N PRO A 508 4.26 -0.59 21.70
CA PRO A 508 4.29 -1.97 22.17
C PRO A 508 5.73 -2.48 22.36
N THR A 509 6.49 -1.87 23.27
CA THR A 509 7.90 -2.24 23.49
C THR A 509 8.08 -3.59 24.18
N ASP A 510 7.09 -4.04 24.95
CA ASP A 510 7.09 -5.30 25.71
C ASP A 510 6.58 -6.52 24.92
N ILE A 511 6.14 -6.36 23.67
CA ILE A 511 5.77 -7.49 22.81
C ILE A 511 7.02 -8.29 22.44
N GLY A 512 7.01 -9.58 22.78
CA GLY A 512 8.04 -10.55 22.41
C GLY A 512 7.56 -11.64 21.45
N PHE A 513 8.21 -12.80 21.51
CA PHE A 513 7.87 -13.98 20.72
C PHE A 513 6.68 -14.79 21.27
N LEU A 514 6.50 -14.75 22.60
CA LEU A 514 5.44 -15.49 23.27
C LEU A 514 4.09 -14.81 23.15
N PRO A 515 2.97 -15.54 23.35
CA PRO A 515 1.64 -14.96 23.38
C PRO A 515 1.57 -13.71 24.26
N TRP A 516 0.96 -12.66 23.72
CA TRP A 516 0.92 -11.37 24.37
C TRP A 516 -0.44 -10.70 24.13
N SER A 517 -0.90 -9.90 25.09
CA SER A 517 -2.00 -8.97 24.86
C SER A 517 -1.79 -7.67 25.60
N PRO A 518 -2.39 -6.54 25.16
CA PRO A 518 -2.24 -5.27 25.86
C PRO A 518 -2.69 -5.30 27.33
N THR A 519 -3.62 -6.20 27.68
CA THR A 519 -4.15 -6.31 29.04
C THR A 519 -3.43 -7.31 29.93
N ALA A 520 -2.91 -8.40 29.34
CA ALA A 520 -2.29 -9.49 30.12
C ALA A 520 -0.75 -9.47 30.07
N GLY A 521 -0.16 -8.65 29.19
CA GLY A 521 1.27 -8.70 28.89
C GLY A 521 1.66 -10.05 28.29
N THR A 522 2.92 -10.44 28.51
CA THR A 522 3.47 -11.70 28.01
C THR A 522 3.02 -12.88 28.86
N VAL A 523 2.49 -13.90 28.19
CA VAL A 523 2.16 -15.20 28.76
C VAL A 523 3.39 -16.10 28.70
N ARG A 524 3.80 -16.65 29.85
CA ARG A 524 4.99 -17.53 29.95
C ARG A 524 4.69 -18.97 30.32
N ALA A 525 3.47 -19.30 30.72
CA ALA A 525 3.12 -20.63 31.20
C ALA A 525 1.71 -21.03 30.75
N ILE A 526 1.54 -22.33 30.55
CA ILE A 526 0.26 -23.00 30.28
C ILE A 526 0.10 -24.22 31.19
N SER A 527 -1.14 -24.68 31.37
CA SER A 527 -1.44 -25.84 32.21
C SER A 527 -0.81 -27.13 31.67
N ASP A 528 -0.44 -28.07 32.55
CA ASP A 528 0.15 -29.35 32.16
C ASP A 528 -0.74 -30.19 31.23
N PRO A 529 -2.08 -30.29 31.42
CA PRO A 529 -2.95 -30.99 30.47
C PRO A 529 -2.91 -30.38 29.07
N THR A 530 -2.86 -29.05 28.98
CA THR A 530 -2.72 -28.34 27.70
C THR A 530 -1.36 -28.58 27.09
N LYS A 531 -0.29 -28.49 27.88
CA LYS A 531 1.06 -28.80 27.43
C LYS A 531 1.12 -30.20 26.83
N ALA A 532 0.56 -31.21 27.50
CA ALA A 532 0.49 -32.58 26.99
C ALA A 532 -0.32 -32.70 25.68
N PHE A 533 -1.46 -32.01 25.58
CA PHE A 533 -2.28 -31.98 24.36
C PHE A 533 -1.51 -31.40 23.17
N ILE A 534 -0.90 -30.23 23.36
CA ILE A 534 -0.15 -29.53 22.30
C ILE A 534 1.13 -30.28 21.95
N HIS A 535 1.82 -30.89 22.93
CA HIS A 535 3.00 -31.72 22.70
C HIS A 535 2.70 -32.92 21.79
N ASN A 536 1.52 -33.54 21.93
CA ASN A 536 1.11 -34.62 21.05
C ASN A 536 0.97 -34.19 19.58
N ILE A 537 0.46 -32.99 19.34
CA ILE A 537 0.32 -32.39 18.00
C ILE A 537 1.68 -31.94 17.47
N SER A 538 2.47 -31.27 18.31
CA SER A 538 3.74 -30.68 17.91
C SER A 538 4.76 -31.71 17.44
N ARG A 539 4.73 -32.94 17.96
CA ARG A 539 5.55 -34.06 17.44
C ARG A 539 5.24 -34.36 15.97
N GLN A 540 3.97 -34.29 15.55
CA GLN A 540 3.59 -34.50 14.15
C GLN A 540 3.95 -33.27 13.31
N GLU A 541 3.60 -32.06 13.78
CA GLU A 541 3.86 -30.81 13.05
C GLU A 541 5.36 -30.56 12.83
N ALA A 542 6.18 -30.76 13.87
CA ALA A 542 7.64 -30.62 13.78
C ALA A 542 8.29 -31.62 12.81
N SER A 543 7.65 -32.78 12.60
CA SER A 543 8.20 -33.88 11.80
C SER A 543 7.78 -33.85 10.33
N GLN A 544 6.98 -32.86 9.91
CA GLN A 544 6.66 -32.67 8.50
C GLN A 544 7.93 -32.40 7.66
N ASP A 545 7.83 -32.60 6.36
CA ASP A 545 8.94 -32.32 5.44
C ASP A 545 9.13 -30.80 5.25
N ILE A 546 9.91 -30.20 6.15
CA ILE A 546 10.27 -28.78 6.16
C ILE A 546 10.99 -28.41 4.86
N LEU A 547 11.88 -29.27 4.36
CA LEU A 547 12.69 -28.96 3.18
C LEU A 547 11.84 -28.88 1.91
N LYS A 548 10.89 -29.80 1.74
CA LYS A 548 9.95 -29.80 0.61
C LYS A 548 8.99 -28.62 0.66
N GLN A 549 8.41 -28.32 1.83
CA GLN A 549 7.43 -27.22 1.98
C GLN A 549 8.05 -25.83 1.82
N THR A 550 9.35 -25.69 2.01
CA THR A 550 10.08 -24.41 1.89
C THR A 550 10.84 -24.24 0.59
N ASN A 551 10.91 -25.26 -0.28
CA ASN A 551 11.65 -25.21 -1.54
C ASN A 551 10.75 -24.90 -2.74
N LEU A 552 10.19 -23.69 -2.78
CA LEU A 552 9.21 -23.31 -3.80
C LEU A 552 9.79 -22.29 -4.77
N ASP A 553 9.07 -22.09 -5.86
CA ASP A 553 9.29 -21.07 -6.90
C ASP A 553 8.75 -19.68 -6.50
N SER A 554 8.47 -19.49 -5.22
CA SER A 554 7.85 -18.29 -4.67
C SER A 554 8.54 -17.88 -3.37
N MET A 555 8.98 -16.61 -3.28
CA MET A 555 9.46 -16.05 -2.02
C MET A 555 8.32 -15.94 -1.02
N TYR A 556 7.12 -15.58 -1.46
CA TYR A 556 5.95 -15.46 -0.59
C TYR A 556 5.62 -16.78 0.12
N PHE A 557 5.39 -17.84 -0.65
CA PHE A 557 4.98 -19.13 -0.13
C PHE A 557 6.11 -19.83 0.64
N SER A 558 7.36 -19.71 0.18
CA SER A 558 8.50 -20.24 0.93
C SER A 558 8.69 -19.51 2.27
N GLY A 559 8.54 -18.19 2.27
CA GLY A 559 8.61 -17.37 3.47
C GLY A 559 7.56 -17.78 4.50
N LYS A 560 6.31 -17.95 4.07
CA LYS A 560 5.22 -18.43 4.94
C LYS A 560 5.52 -19.81 5.55
N ALA A 561 6.01 -20.76 4.75
CA ALA A 561 6.40 -22.08 5.27
C ALA A 561 7.51 -21.97 6.32
N LEU A 562 8.54 -21.17 6.05
CA LEU A 562 9.63 -20.93 6.99
C LEU A 562 9.11 -20.34 8.31
N ALA A 563 8.24 -19.35 8.23
CA ALA A 563 7.65 -18.69 9.38
C ALA A 563 6.74 -19.65 10.19
N LYS A 564 5.99 -20.55 9.52
CA LYS A 564 5.24 -21.64 10.18
C LYS A 564 6.15 -22.50 11.04
N PHE A 565 7.20 -23.06 10.44
CA PHE A 565 8.11 -23.94 11.19
C PHE A 565 8.88 -23.21 12.28
N ALA A 566 9.26 -21.94 12.07
CA ALA A 566 9.81 -21.10 13.12
C ALA A 566 8.85 -20.97 14.32
N SER A 567 7.59 -20.60 14.08
CA SER A 567 6.60 -20.47 15.15
C SER A 567 6.32 -21.78 15.89
N ILE A 568 6.32 -22.92 15.18
CA ILE A 568 6.24 -24.25 15.80
C ILE A 568 7.45 -24.50 16.71
N MET A 569 8.68 -24.29 16.23
CA MET A 569 9.90 -24.52 17.02
C MET A 569 9.95 -23.63 18.25
N LEU A 570 9.58 -22.36 18.10
CA LEU A 570 9.48 -21.39 19.19
C LEU A 570 8.52 -21.88 20.28
N ALA A 571 7.32 -22.33 19.90
CA ALA A 571 6.35 -22.79 20.87
C ALA A 571 6.74 -24.11 21.54
N ILE A 572 7.38 -25.04 20.80
CA ILE A 572 7.94 -26.26 21.40
C ILE A 572 9.02 -25.93 22.44
N ASN A 573 9.93 -25.02 22.11
CA ASN A 573 11.02 -24.65 23.01
C ASN A 573 10.53 -23.86 24.23
N ASP A 574 9.94 -22.69 24.01
CA ASP A 574 9.74 -21.71 25.08
C ASP A 574 8.46 -21.93 25.89
N LEU A 575 7.49 -22.68 25.33
CA LEU A 575 6.15 -22.77 25.89
C LEU A 575 5.77 -24.20 26.30
N LEU A 576 6.21 -25.21 25.54
CA LEU A 576 6.13 -26.60 25.96
C LEU A 576 7.33 -26.99 26.85
N GLY A 577 8.48 -26.34 26.70
CA GLY A 577 9.69 -26.69 27.45
C GLY A 577 10.36 -27.98 26.95
N ASP A 578 10.29 -28.25 25.64
CA ASP A 578 10.95 -29.39 24.99
C ASP A 578 12.06 -28.90 24.03
N PRO A 579 13.21 -28.47 24.56
CA PRO A 579 14.33 -28.00 23.73
C PRO A 579 14.90 -29.11 22.83
N GLY A 580 14.74 -30.38 23.20
CA GLY A 580 15.24 -31.51 22.41
C GLY A 580 14.49 -31.66 21.09
N LEU A 581 13.16 -31.66 21.13
CA LEU A 581 12.32 -31.68 19.92
C LEU A 581 12.46 -30.40 19.11
N ALA A 582 12.49 -29.24 19.77
CA ALA A 582 12.67 -27.96 19.09
C ALA A 582 14.00 -27.92 18.34
N GLN A 583 15.10 -28.39 18.95
CA GLN A 583 16.41 -28.40 18.30
C GLN A 583 16.45 -29.36 17.10
N ALA A 584 15.74 -30.49 17.15
CA ALA A 584 15.64 -31.41 16.03
C ALA A 584 14.99 -30.76 14.80
N GLY A 585 13.86 -30.06 14.97
CA GLY A 585 13.22 -29.34 13.88
C GLY A 585 13.97 -28.08 13.46
N LEU A 586 14.58 -27.36 14.42
CA LEU A 586 15.39 -26.17 14.17
C LEU A 586 16.61 -26.47 13.29
N ARG A 587 17.23 -27.66 13.44
CA ARG A 587 18.32 -28.09 12.55
C ARG A 587 17.87 -28.12 11.09
N THR A 588 16.72 -28.72 10.81
CA THR A 588 16.17 -28.80 9.44
C THR A 588 15.71 -27.42 8.95
N LEU A 589 15.12 -26.60 9.82
CA LEU A 589 14.74 -25.22 9.50
C LEU A 589 15.93 -24.36 9.11
N LYS A 590 17.08 -24.50 9.79
CA LYS A 590 18.32 -23.81 9.43
C LYS A 590 18.84 -24.22 8.05
N VAL A 591 18.74 -25.50 7.70
CA VAL A 591 19.09 -25.98 6.34
C VAL A 591 18.14 -25.39 5.30
N ALA A 592 16.83 -25.37 5.59
CA ALA A 592 15.84 -24.75 4.72
C ALA A 592 16.12 -23.26 4.51
N PHE A 593 16.42 -22.51 5.58
CA PHE A 593 16.74 -21.09 5.51
C PHE A 593 18.07 -20.84 4.80
N ALA A 594 19.08 -21.70 4.99
CA ALA A 594 20.39 -21.58 4.35
C ALA A 594 20.27 -21.56 2.82
N ARG A 595 19.32 -22.30 2.22
CA ARG A 595 19.02 -22.19 0.78
C ARG A 595 18.83 -20.75 0.32
N PHE A 596 18.14 -19.93 1.13
CA PHE A 596 17.87 -18.54 0.82
C PHE A 596 19.04 -17.61 1.18
N ALA A 597 19.67 -17.84 2.33
CA ALA A 597 20.85 -17.09 2.75
C ALA A 597 22.02 -17.26 1.77
N ASP A 598 22.17 -18.46 1.20
CA ASP A 598 23.14 -18.82 0.18
C ASP A 598 22.68 -18.41 -1.23
N ASN A 599 21.45 -17.89 -1.38
CA ASN A 599 20.82 -17.44 -2.62
C ASN A 599 20.67 -18.56 -3.69
N ALA A 600 20.29 -19.75 -3.24
CA ALA A 600 20.18 -20.99 -4.01
C ALA A 600 18.73 -21.50 -4.13
N GLN A 601 17.72 -20.68 -3.83
CA GLN A 601 16.32 -20.98 -4.15
C GLN A 601 16.08 -20.97 -5.67
N GLN A 602 14.93 -21.50 -6.11
CA GLN A 602 14.63 -21.73 -7.54
C GLN A 602 14.78 -20.47 -8.39
N PHE A 603 14.31 -19.32 -7.89
CA PHE A 603 14.57 -18.00 -8.45
C PHE A 603 15.46 -17.19 -7.49
N PRO A 604 16.78 -17.16 -7.72
CA PRO A 604 17.71 -16.39 -6.91
C PRO A 604 17.33 -14.91 -6.83
N LEU A 605 17.63 -14.26 -5.70
CA LEU A 605 17.56 -12.81 -5.61
C LEU A 605 18.71 -12.19 -6.40
N VAL A 606 18.41 -11.07 -7.05
CA VAL A 606 19.39 -10.19 -7.69
C VAL A 606 19.28 -8.81 -7.06
N TYR A 607 20.43 -8.18 -6.83
CA TYR A 607 20.49 -6.75 -6.60
C TYR A 607 20.55 -6.06 -7.96
N GLU A 608 19.53 -5.26 -8.24
CA GLU A 608 19.43 -4.52 -9.49
C GLU A 608 19.64 -3.03 -9.22
N SER A 609 20.60 -2.40 -9.92
CA SER A 609 20.91 -0.97 -9.76
C SER A 609 20.01 -0.06 -10.62
N ALA A 610 19.13 -0.69 -11.41
CA ALA A 610 17.95 -0.18 -12.10
C ALA A 610 16.91 0.50 -11.20
N TRP A 611 16.77 0.17 -9.93
CA TRP A 611 15.99 0.97 -8.96
C TRP A 611 16.66 0.99 -7.60
N GLY A 612 17.60 0.08 -7.36
CA GLY A 612 18.34 -0.01 -6.10
C GLY A 612 17.55 -0.84 -5.11
N GLY A 613 17.62 -2.14 -5.25
CA GLY A 613 16.93 -3.09 -4.38
C GLY A 613 17.25 -4.53 -4.71
N VAL A 614 16.80 -5.44 -3.84
CA VAL A 614 16.88 -6.88 -4.10
C VAL A 614 15.51 -7.39 -4.51
N ALA A 615 15.49 -8.13 -5.60
CA ALA A 615 14.26 -8.61 -6.23
C ALA A 615 14.46 -10.05 -6.75
N SER A 616 13.40 -10.82 -6.85
CA SER A 616 13.44 -12.16 -7.46
C SER A 616 13.89 -12.10 -8.92
N SER A 617 14.72 -13.05 -9.37
CA SER A 617 15.09 -13.20 -10.79
C SER A 617 13.92 -13.64 -11.68
N ALA A 618 12.80 -14.06 -11.10
CA ALA A 618 11.70 -14.72 -11.79
C ALA A 618 11.20 -13.99 -13.05
N THR A 619 10.92 -12.68 -13.00
CA THR A 619 10.46 -11.94 -14.21
C THR A 619 11.59 -11.78 -15.25
N TYR A 620 12.87 -11.72 -14.85
CA TYR A 620 13.98 -11.70 -15.81
C TYR A 620 14.09 -13.02 -16.59
N GLU A 621 13.71 -14.13 -15.97
CA GLU A 621 13.79 -15.47 -16.56
C GLU A 621 12.52 -15.86 -17.33
N THR A 622 11.34 -15.50 -16.80
CA THR A 622 10.03 -15.90 -17.35
C THR A 622 9.41 -14.86 -18.27
N GLY A 623 9.77 -13.59 -18.12
CA GLY A 623 9.11 -12.46 -18.77
C GLY A 623 7.72 -12.12 -18.21
N ASP A 624 7.22 -12.85 -17.21
CA ASP A 624 5.92 -12.60 -16.58
C ASP A 624 6.06 -11.58 -15.43
N PRO A 625 5.47 -10.37 -15.52
CA PRO A 625 5.51 -9.40 -14.44
C PRO A 625 4.60 -9.77 -13.24
N GLY A 626 3.74 -10.79 -13.35
CA GLY A 626 2.87 -11.27 -12.28
C GLY A 626 3.39 -12.46 -11.48
N VAL A 627 4.51 -13.08 -11.89
CA VAL A 627 5.13 -14.20 -11.16
C VAL A 627 5.47 -13.81 -9.72
N ASP A 628 5.26 -14.73 -8.79
CA ASP A 628 5.42 -14.51 -7.34
C ASP A 628 4.79 -13.17 -6.90
N PHE A 629 3.54 -12.92 -7.32
CA PHE A 629 2.80 -11.70 -6.98
C PHE A 629 3.52 -10.41 -7.42
N GLY A 630 4.27 -10.45 -8.53
CA GLY A 630 5.02 -9.29 -9.01
C GLY A 630 6.21 -8.90 -8.14
N ASN A 631 6.79 -9.87 -7.40
CA ASN A 631 7.98 -9.68 -6.57
C ASN A 631 9.08 -8.92 -7.31
N THR A 632 9.43 -9.32 -8.55
CA THR A 632 10.48 -8.63 -9.30
C THR A 632 10.19 -7.13 -9.48
N LEU A 633 8.91 -6.73 -9.53
CA LEU A 633 8.46 -5.35 -9.69
C LEU A 633 8.24 -4.62 -8.35
N TYR A 634 8.89 -5.05 -7.27
CA TYR A 634 8.79 -4.45 -5.93
C TYR A 634 7.41 -4.54 -5.28
N ASN A 635 6.58 -5.46 -5.75
CA ASN A 635 5.27 -5.70 -5.17
C ASN A 635 5.37 -6.62 -3.96
N ASP A 636 4.66 -6.27 -2.89
CA ASP A 636 4.48 -7.08 -1.69
C ASP A 636 5.79 -7.47 -0.97
N HIS A 637 6.90 -6.75 -1.22
CA HIS A 637 8.21 -7.04 -0.62
C HIS A 637 8.17 -7.13 0.91
N HIS A 638 7.47 -6.22 1.58
CA HIS A 638 7.37 -6.21 3.04
C HIS A 638 6.54 -7.40 3.56
N PHE A 639 5.63 -7.96 2.75
CA PHE A 639 4.98 -9.23 3.06
C PHE A 639 5.97 -10.37 2.91
N HIS A 640 6.58 -10.50 1.74
CA HIS A 640 7.45 -11.62 1.37
C HIS A 640 8.66 -11.68 2.32
N PHE A 641 9.44 -10.60 2.38
CA PHE A 641 10.64 -10.51 3.17
C PHE A 641 10.34 -10.44 4.67
N GLY A 642 9.18 -9.92 5.08
CA GLY A 642 8.73 -9.93 6.47
C GLY A 642 8.75 -11.34 7.07
N TYR A 643 8.32 -12.36 6.33
CA TYR A 643 8.34 -13.74 6.79
C TYR A 643 9.75 -14.32 6.98
N PHE A 644 10.69 -13.97 6.10
CA PHE A 644 12.10 -14.38 6.26
C PHE A 644 12.74 -13.67 7.45
N ILE A 645 12.49 -12.38 7.62
CA ILE A 645 12.99 -11.60 8.76
C ILE A 645 12.45 -12.16 10.07
N TYR A 646 11.16 -12.50 10.14
CA TYR A 646 10.56 -13.13 11.31
C TYR A 646 11.20 -14.50 11.60
N THR A 647 11.37 -15.34 10.57
CA THR A 647 12.01 -16.65 10.71
C THR A 647 13.44 -16.50 11.24
N ALA A 648 14.23 -15.57 10.68
CA ALA A 648 15.57 -15.29 11.15
C ALA A 648 15.59 -14.80 12.61
N ALA A 649 14.63 -13.96 12.99
CA ALA A 649 14.49 -13.51 14.38
C ALA A 649 14.24 -14.67 15.34
N VAL A 650 13.38 -15.61 14.98
CA VAL A 650 13.13 -16.82 15.77
C VAL A 650 14.35 -17.73 15.83
N ILE A 651 15.05 -17.95 14.71
CA ILE A 651 16.28 -18.76 14.71
C ILE A 651 17.34 -18.10 15.62
N GLY A 652 17.56 -16.79 15.52
CA GLY A 652 18.50 -16.06 16.36
C GLY A 652 18.14 -16.06 17.85
N HIS A 653 16.84 -16.14 18.18
CA HIS A 653 16.36 -16.30 19.55
C HIS A 653 16.67 -17.70 20.12
N LEU A 654 16.39 -18.75 19.34
CA LEU A 654 16.57 -20.14 19.76
C LEU A 654 18.03 -20.63 19.66
N ASP A 655 18.81 -20.09 18.74
CA ASP A 655 20.25 -20.35 18.60
C ASP A 655 21.00 -19.08 18.16
N PRO A 656 21.49 -18.28 19.12
CA PRO A 656 22.25 -17.07 18.83
C PRO A 656 23.51 -17.30 17.99
N SER A 657 24.10 -18.50 18.03
CA SER A 657 25.31 -18.82 17.26
C SER A 657 25.06 -18.89 15.75
N TRP A 658 23.80 -19.08 15.33
CA TRP A 658 23.40 -19.07 13.93
C TRP A 658 23.55 -17.68 13.28
N MET A 659 23.52 -16.59 14.06
CA MET A 659 23.66 -15.22 13.57
C MET A 659 25.11 -14.86 13.21
N THR A 660 25.73 -15.66 12.35
CA THR A 660 27.04 -15.39 11.74
C THR A 660 27.02 -14.07 10.96
N PRO A 661 28.18 -13.45 10.67
CA PRO A 661 28.24 -12.26 9.84
C PRO A 661 27.52 -12.41 8.49
N ALA A 662 27.61 -13.58 7.85
CA ALA A 662 26.95 -13.87 6.57
C ALA A 662 25.42 -13.88 6.69
N ASN A 663 24.88 -14.61 7.67
CA ASN A 663 23.43 -14.66 7.90
C ASN A 663 22.86 -13.30 8.29
N ARG A 664 23.60 -12.55 9.14
CA ARG A 664 23.24 -11.17 9.50
C ARG A 664 23.21 -10.25 8.28
N ALA A 665 24.21 -10.34 7.41
CA ALA A 665 24.28 -9.52 6.20
C ALA A 665 23.12 -9.84 5.24
N TYR A 666 22.77 -11.11 5.06
CA TYR A 666 21.61 -11.51 4.27
C TYR A 666 20.30 -10.94 4.83
N VAL A 667 20.01 -11.16 6.13
CA VAL A 667 18.77 -10.68 6.74
C VAL A 667 18.71 -9.15 6.73
N ASN A 668 19.82 -8.47 7.06
CA ASN A 668 19.88 -7.01 7.00
C ASN A 668 19.68 -6.48 5.57
N THR A 669 20.05 -7.23 4.54
CA THR A 669 19.77 -6.85 3.14
C THR A 669 18.27 -6.83 2.87
N LEU A 670 17.53 -7.85 3.33
CA LEU A 670 16.07 -7.88 3.24
C LEU A 670 15.43 -6.73 4.01
N VAL A 671 15.92 -6.45 5.23
CA VAL A 671 15.45 -5.33 6.04
C VAL A 671 15.69 -3.98 5.34
N ARG A 672 16.89 -3.76 4.80
CA ARG A 672 17.26 -2.52 4.11
C ARG A 672 16.41 -2.31 2.87
N ASP A 673 16.05 -3.38 2.16
CA ASP A 673 15.18 -3.26 1.00
C ASP A 673 13.79 -2.70 1.35
N ILE A 674 13.17 -3.16 2.42
CA ILE A 674 11.78 -2.77 2.75
C ILE A 674 11.70 -1.54 3.67
N ALA A 675 12.71 -1.33 4.52
CA ALA A 675 12.64 -0.43 5.67
C ALA A 675 13.99 0.24 6.02
N ASN A 676 14.82 0.55 5.02
CA ASN A 676 15.99 1.40 5.23
C ASN A 676 15.57 2.76 5.86
N PRO A 677 16.13 3.14 7.03
CA PRO A 677 15.73 4.37 7.71
C PRO A 677 16.48 5.62 7.28
N SER A 678 17.53 5.51 6.46
CA SER A 678 18.48 6.62 6.22
C SER A 678 18.96 6.70 4.77
N SER A 679 18.99 7.91 4.22
CA SER A 679 19.52 8.18 2.87
C SER A 679 21.04 8.02 2.76
N ARG A 680 21.72 7.71 3.87
CA ARG A 680 23.15 7.37 3.89
C ARG A 680 23.46 5.98 3.36
N ASP A 681 22.45 5.10 3.25
CA ASP A 681 22.59 3.83 2.56
C ASP A 681 22.57 4.07 1.04
N PRO A 682 23.67 3.81 0.30
CA PRO A 682 23.73 4.10 -1.13
C PRO A 682 23.06 3.01 -1.99
N TYR A 683 22.57 1.91 -1.41
CA TYR A 683 22.05 0.77 -2.15
C TYR A 683 20.52 0.68 -2.17
N PHE A 684 19.84 1.19 -1.13
CA PHE A 684 18.40 1.00 -0.92
C PHE A 684 17.68 2.33 -0.61
N PRO A 685 16.47 2.56 -1.15
CA PRO A 685 15.70 3.77 -0.87
C PRO A 685 15.16 3.73 0.56
N MET A 686 14.94 4.91 1.14
CA MET A 686 14.31 5.00 2.45
C MET A 686 12.87 4.48 2.42
N TRP A 687 12.50 3.69 3.44
CA TRP A 687 11.14 3.27 3.71
C TRP A 687 10.39 2.79 2.47
N ARG A 688 10.95 1.86 1.67
CA ARG A 688 10.38 1.47 0.37
C ARG A 688 8.87 1.25 0.45
N SER A 689 8.41 0.47 1.44
CA SER A 689 7.00 0.10 1.60
C SER A 689 6.26 1.02 2.57
N PHE A 690 6.77 1.21 3.80
CA PHE A 690 6.08 2.01 4.83
C PHE A 690 5.99 3.49 4.44
N ASP A 691 4.80 4.06 4.52
CA ASP A 691 4.56 5.47 4.26
C ASP A 691 4.18 6.16 5.57
N TRP A 692 5.12 6.94 6.11
CA TRP A 692 4.93 7.65 7.39
C TRP A 692 3.80 8.68 7.34
N PHE A 693 3.50 9.26 6.17
CA PHE A 693 2.38 10.19 6.03
C PHE A 693 1.03 9.47 6.02
N HIS A 694 0.97 8.24 5.51
CA HIS A 694 -0.25 7.42 5.54
C HIS A 694 -0.40 6.59 6.82
N GLY A 695 0.71 6.37 7.53
CA GLY A 695 0.80 5.56 8.74
C GLY A 695 0.69 4.06 8.51
N HIS A 696 0.80 3.59 7.26
CA HIS A 696 0.76 2.18 6.86
C HIS A 696 1.63 1.99 5.60
N SER A 697 1.87 0.74 5.19
CA SER A 697 2.67 0.47 3.98
C SER A 697 1.83 0.43 2.71
N TRP A 698 2.47 0.70 1.58
CA TRP A 698 1.94 0.42 0.24
C TRP A 698 2.56 -0.84 -0.34
N ALA A 699 1.70 -1.79 -0.71
CA ALA A 699 2.12 -3.08 -1.26
C ALA A 699 2.45 -2.97 -2.76
N LYS A 700 1.69 -2.13 -3.50
CA LYS A 700 1.89 -1.90 -4.94
C LYS A 700 3.27 -1.33 -5.28
N GLY A 701 4.06 -2.14 -5.97
CA GLY A 701 5.33 -1.76 -6.58
C GLY A 701 5.19 -0.95 -7.87
N LEU A 702 5.95 -1.31 -8.90
CA LEU A 702 6.09 -0.59 -10.18
C LEU A 702 4.96 -0.90 -11.18
N PHE A 703 3.71 -0.70 -10.75
CA PHE A 703 2.51 -0.87 -11.57
C PHE A 703 1.77 0.48 -11.72
N ASP A 704 1.56 0.90 -12.97
CA ASP A 704 0.69 2.04 -13.31
C ASP A 704 -0.76 1.70 -12.96
N SER A 705 -1.50 2.65 -12.38
CA SER A 705 -2.86 2.39 -11.88
C SER A 705 -3.68 3.67 -11.77
N LEU A 706 -4.93 3.63 -12.23
CA LEU A 706 -5.87 4.74 -12.06
C LEU A 706 -6.28 4.96 -10.61
N ASP A 707 -6.19 3.95 -9.75
CA ASP A 707 -6.43 4.07 -8.32
C ASP A 707 -5.12 4.28 -7.53
N SER A 708 -3.98 4.39 -8.24
CA SER A 708 -2.61 4.46 -7.72
C SER A 708 -2.27 3.29 -6.78
N LYS A 709 -1.56 3.55 -5.68
CA LYS A 709 -1.07 2.54 -4.73
C LYS A 709 -2.20 1.84 -4.00
N ASP A 710 -1.94 0.60 -3.61
CA ASP A 710 -2.86 -0.20 -2.81
C ASP A 710 -2.17 -1.01 -1.73
N GLN A 711 -2.98 -1.44 -0.78
CA GLN A 711 -2.64 -2.27 0.36
C GLN A 711 -3.88 -3.11 0.73
N GLU A 712 -3.77 -4.43 0.63
CA GLU A 712 -4.84 -5.38 0.90
C GLU A 712 -4.70 -6.03 2.28
N SER A 713 -3.52 -6.56 2.63
CA SER A 713 -3.33 -7.20 3.94
C SER A 713 -2.76 -6.24 4.98
N SER A 714 -3.67 -5.67 5.78
CA SER A 714 -3.27 -4.92 6.96
C SER A 714 -2.55 -5.78 8.01
N SER A 715 -2.83 -7.08 8.07
CA SER A 715 -2.18 -7.99 9.04
C SER A 715 -0.76 -8.35 8.62
N GLU A 716 -0.49 -8.61 7.34
CA GLU A 716 0.89 -8.76 6.84
C GLU A 716 1.66 -7.44 6.89
N ASP A 717 0.99 -6.29 6.69
CA ASP A 717 1.60 -4.99 6.93
C ASP A 717 2.03 -4.83 8.40
N THR A 718 1.22 -5.24 9.36
CA THR A 718 1.67 -5.20 10.77
C THR A 718 2.68 -6.29 11.13
N MET A 719 2.65 -7.42 10.43
CA MET A 719 3.62 -8.50 10.62
C MET A 719 5.03 -8.05 10.26
N HIS A 720 5.21 -7.32 9.16
CA HIS A 720 6.55 -6.88 8.77
C HIS A 720 7.17 -5.98 9.85
N ALA A 721 6.40 -5.04 10.43
CA ALA A 721 6.87 -4.20 11.52
C ALA A 721 7.19 -5.02 12.77
N TYR A 722 6.38 -6.03 13.09
CA TYR A 722 6.70 -6.98 14.17
C TYR A 722 8.00 -7.77 13.88
N ALA A 723 8.17 -8.28 12.67
CA ALA A 723 9.37 -9.02 12.25
C ALA A 723 10.63 -8.16 12.41
N LEU A 724 10.57 -6.89 11.97
CA LEU A 724 11.65 -5.91 12.16
C LEU A 724 11.96 -5.67 13.64
N LYS A 725 10.94 -5.56 14.50
CA LYS A 725 11.13 -5.41 15.95
C LYS A 725 11.88 -6.60 16.52
N MET A 726 11.42 -7.81 16.20
CA MET A 726 12.00 -9.05 16.71
C MET A 726 13.42 -9.25 16.20
N TRP A 727 13.70 -8.94 14.92
CA TRP A 727 15.05 -8.99 14.37
C TRP A 727 15.96 -7.94 15.03
N GLY A 728 15.51 -6.69 15.20
CA GLY A 728 16.26 -5.66 15.93
C GLY A 728 16.63 -6.11 17.34
N ALA A 729 15.69 -6.76 18.04
CA ALA A 729 15.91 -7.24 19.40
C ALA A 729 16.96 -8.37 19.47
N VAL A 730 16.87 -9.41 18.63
CA VAL A 730 17.84 -10.53 18.66
C VAL A 730 19.18 -10.17 18.01
N SER A 731 19.17 -9.29 17.01
CA SER A 731 20.39 -8.84 16.33
C SER A 731 21.16 -7.78 17.12
N GLY A 732 20.54 -7.17 18.13
CA GLY A 732 21.13 -6.12 18.96
C GLY A 732 21.02 -4.71 18.38
N ASP A 733 20.33 -4.51 17.26
CA ASP A 733 20.03 -3.18 16.71
C ASP A 733 18.83 -2.57 17.45
N ARG A 734 19.12 -1.85 18.54
CA ARG A 734 18.12 -1.19 19.38
C ARG A 734 17.38 -0.06 18.67
N ASN A 735 17.99 0.60 17.69
CA ASN A 735 17.31 1.63 16.91
C ASN A 735 16.30 0.97 15.96
N MET A 736 16.63 -0.17 15.35
CA MET A 736 15.67 -0.95 14.56
C MET A 736 14.51 -1.45 15.41
N GLU A 737 14.79 -2.00 16.60
CA GLU A 737 13.75 -2.43 17.54
C GLU A 737 12.79 -1.27 17.88
N ALA A 738 13.34 -0.09 18.21
CA ALA A 738 12.57 1.11 18.54
C ALA A 738 11.76 1.64 17.35
N ARG A 739 12.36 1.75 16.16
CA ARG A 739 11.67 2.19 14.92
C ARG A 739 10.49 1.27 14.61
N ALA A 740 10.70 -0.03 14.70
CA ALA A 740 9.68 -1.02 14.42
C ALA A 740 8.55 -1.01 15.45
N ALA A 741 8.86 -0.86 16.74
CA ALA A 741 7.85 -0.69 17.78
C ALA A 741 7.02 0.59 17.57
N LEU A 742 7.67 1.71 17.22
CA LEU A 742 6.96 2.94 16.86
C LEU A 742 6.07 2.75 15.62
N THR A 743 6.57 2.06 14.59
CA THR A 743 5.82 1.73 13.38
C THR A 743 4.54 0.95 13.72
N LEU A 744 4.62 -0.06 14.58
CA LEU A 744 3.44 -0.79 15.07
C LEU A 744 2.42 0.13 15.74
N ALA A 745 2.88 1.08 16.57
CA ALA A 745 2.00 2.02 17.27
C ALA A 745 1.27 2.96 16.29
N VAL A 746 1.98 3.48 15.30
CA VAL A 746 1.40 4.29 14.21
C VAL A 746 0.40 3.47 13.40
N GLN A 747 0.74 2.21 13.04
CA GLN A 747 -0.15 1.29 12.35
C GLN A 747 -1.41 0.97 13.17
N ARG A 748 -1.30 0.73 14.48
CA ARG A 748 -2.50 0.52 15.33
C ARG A 748 -3.48 1.67 15.17
N ARG A 749 -3.00 2.91 15.18
CA ARG A 749 -3.85 4.10 15.02
C ARG A 749 -4.39 4.25 13.60
N SER A 750 -3.53 4.21 12.59
CA SER A 750 -3.90 4.42 11.18
C SER A 750 -4.82 3.30 10.67
N LEU A 751 -4.54 2.04 11.01
CA LEU A 751 -5.35 0.90 10.59
C LEU A 751 -6.74 0.90 11.25
N ASN A 752 -6.87 1.29 12.53
CA ASN A 752 -8.19 1.46 13.16
C ASN A 752 -8.96 2.70 12.61
N ALA A 753 -8.29 3.62 11.94
CA ALA A 753 -8.94 4.70 11.20
C ALA A 753 -9.36 4.28 9.79
N TYR A 754 -8.54 3.49 9.08
CA TYR A 754 -8.66 3.30 7.63
C TYR A 754 -8.98 1.88 7.17
N TYR A 755 -8.69 0.85 7.96
CA TYR A 755 -8.86 -0.57 7.61
C TYR A 755 -9.78 -1.34 8.53
N LEU A 756 -9.81 -1.06 9.84
CA LEU A 756 -10.54 -1.81 10.85
C LEU A 756 -11.63 -0.93 11.46
N TYR A 757 -12.86 -1.08 10.98
CA TYR A 757 -13.96 -0.17 11.28
C TYR A 757 -14.73 -0.58 12.53
N HIS A 758 -14.34 0.02 13.66
CA HIS A 758 -15.22 0.08 14.82
C HIS A 758 -16.54 0.78 14.45
N SER A 759 -17.64 0.43 15.10
CA SER A 759 -18.96 1.06 14.86
C SER A 759 -18.97 2.55 15.18
N SER A 760 -17.99 3.02 15.96
CA SER A 760 -17.74 4.42 16.29
C SER A 760 -16.77 5.13 15.34
N ASN A 761 -16.29 4.47 14.29
CA ASN A 761 -15.41 5.08 13.30
C ASN A 761 -16.15 6.21 12.57
N THR A 762 -15.62 7.43 12.69
CA THR A 762 -16.14 8.65 12.06
C THR A 762 -15.27 9.13 10.90
N VAL A 763 -14.21 8.40 10.56
CA VAL A 763 -13.25 8.72 9.49
C VAL A 763 -13.79 8.28 8.14
N GLN A 764 -14.34 7.06 8.07
CA GLN A 764 -14.90 6.48 6.86
C GLN A 764 -16.39 6.81 6.69
N PRO A 765 -16.96 6.68 5.47
CA PRO A 765 -18.39 6.89 5.25
C PRO A 765 -19.24 6.02 6.18
N ARG A 766 -20.25 6.62 6.81
CA ARG A 766 -21.12 5.92 7.77
C ARG A 766 -21.76 4.66 7.20
N ASN A 767 -22.15 4.69 5.93
CA ASN A 767 -22.73 3.54 5.23
C ASN A 767 -21.72 2.45 4.88
N PHE A 768 -20.41 2.72 4.91
CA PHE A 768 -19.35 1.73 4.66
C PHE A 768 -18.89 0.98 5.92
N ILE A 769 -19.17 1.52 7.12
CA ILE A 769 -18.68 0.98 8.40
C ILE A 769 -19.13 -0.47 8.66
N ALA A 770 -20.30 -0.87 8.17
CA ALA A 770 -20.82 -2.22 8.39
C ALA A 770 -20.02 -3.33 7.66
N ASN A 771 -19.15 -2.98 6.69
CA ASN A 771 -18.19 -3.93 6.11
C ASN A 771 -17.14 -4.42 7.12
N LYS A 772 -16.93 -3.67 8.22
CA LYS A 772 -15.94 -3.89 9.30
C LYS A 772 -14.48 -3.84 8.88
N VAL A 773 -14.14 -4.20 7.65
CA VAL A 773 -12.79 -4.06 7.10
C VAL A 773 -12.78 -3.34 5.76
N ALA A 774 -11.61 -2.86 5.34
CA ALA A 774 -11.43 -2.23 4.03
C ALA A 774 -11.59 -3.23 2.86
N GLY A 775 -11.08 -4.46 3.00
CA GLY A 775 -10.69 -5.28 1.85
C GLY A 775 -9.41 -4.72 1.26
N ILE A 776 -9.47 -4.19 0.04
CA ILE A 776 -8.34 -3.52 -0.61
C ILE A 776 -8.50 -2.00 -0.47
N LEU A 777 -7.54 -1.36 0.19
CA LEU A 777 -7.46 0.09 0.26
C LEU A 777 -6.49 0.61 -0.79
N PHE A 778 -6.99 1.52 -1.64
CA PHE A 778 -6.21 2.27 -2.61
C PHE A 778 -6.05 3.73 -2.17
N GLU A 779 -5.22 4.51 -2.86
CA GLU A 779 -5.24 5.96 -2.69
C GLU A 779 -6.59 6.56 -3.11
N ASN A 780 -7.22 6.06 -4.18
CA ASN A 780 -8.48 6.61 -4.72
C ASN A 780 -9.77 5.92 -4.23
N LYS A 781 -9.69 4.64 -3.89
CA LYS A 781 -10.82 3.73 -3.68
C LYS A 781 -10.64 2.86 -2.43
N ILE A 782 -11.72 2.45 -1.80
CA ILE A 782 -11.72 1.28 -0.91
C ILE A 782 -12.74 0.28 -1.46
N ASP A 783 -12.34 -0.98 -1.59
CA ASP A 783 -13.15 -2.06 -2.15
C ASP A 783 -13.11 -3.27 -1.21
N HIS A 784 -14.26 -3.62 -0.62
CA HIS A 784 -14.46 -4.74 0.30
C HIS A 784 -14.45 -6.06 -0.46
N THR A 785 -13.27 -6.43 -0.95
CA THR A 785 -13.00 -7.62 -1.76
C THR A 785 -11.56 -8.09 -1.50
N THR A 786 -11.18 -9.22 -2.09
CA THR A 786 -9.77 -9.59 -2.29
C THR A 786 -9.46 -9.83 -3.77
N TYR A 787 -8.18 -9.92 -4.14
CA TYR A 787 -7.76 -10.33 -5.50
C TYR A 787 -8.05 -11.80 -5.83
N PHE A 788 -8.26 -12.66 -4.82
CA PHE A 788 -8.41 -14.12 -4.98
C PHE A 788 -9.81 -14.65 -4.62
N GLY A 789 -10.75 -13.78 -4.27
CA GLY A 789 -12.16 -14.15 -4.08
C GLY A 789 -12.95 -13.21 -3.16
N GLY A 790 -14.28 -13.25 -3.27
CA GLY A 790 -15.20 -12.38 -2.53
C GLY A 790 -15.82 -13.01 -1.28
N ASN A 791 -15.44 -14.23 -0.88
CA ASN A 791 -16.04 -14.85 0.31
C ASN A 791 -15.76 -14.03 1.56
N THR A 792 -16.73 -13.96 2.47
CA THR A 792 -16.61 -13.20 3.72
C THR A 792 -15.38 -13.62 4.53
N GLU A 793 -15.08 -14.91 4.62
CA GLU A 793 -13.90 -15.38 5.34
C GLU A 793 -12.57 -14.99 4.67
N TYR A 794 -12.56 -14.66 3.37
CA TYR A 794 -11.37 -14.17 2.65
C TYR A 794 -11.18 -12.68 2.94
N VAL A 795 -12.24 -11.90 2.70
CA VAL A 795 -12.20 -10.43 2.84
C VAL A 795 -11.96 -10.01 4.30
N GLN A 796 -12.57 -10.69 5.28
CA GLN A 796 -12.30 -10.41 6.69
C GLN A 796 -10.97 -11.05 7.15
N GLY A 797 -10.72 -12.29 6.74
CA GLY A 797 -9.57 -13.06 7.20
C GLY A 797 -8.22 -12.55 6.72
N ILE A 798 -8.16 -11.90 5.55
CA ILE A 798 -6.90 -11.31 5.03
C ILE A 798 -6.36 -10.20 5.93
N HIS A 799 -7.20 -9.61 6.78
CA HIS A 799 -6.80 -8.66 7.82
C HIS A 799 -6.54 -9.32 9.18
N MET A 800 -6.65 -10.65 9.29
CA MET A 800 -6.37 -11.45 10.49
C MET A 800 -5.00 -12.13 10.41
N LEU A 801 -4.68 -12.75 9.27
CA LEU A 801 -3.49 -13.59 9.13
C LEU A 801 -2.24 -12.79 8.70
N PRO A 802 -1.05 -13.08 9.26
CA PRO A 802 -0.78 -14.14 10.23
C PRO A 802 -1.21 -13.76 11.66
N LEU A 803 -1.57 -14.77 12.44
CA LEU A 803 -1.93 -14.62 13.85
C LEU A 803 -0.68 -14.79 14.72
N LEU A 804 -0.20 -13.68 15.27
CA LEU A 804 1.06 -13.57 15.98
C LEU A 804 0.88 -12.71 17.26
N PRO A 805 1.87 -12.61 18.16
CA PRO A 805 1.72 -11.89 19.44
C PRO A 805 1.30 -10.41 19.31
N TYR A 806 1.58 -9.76 18.17
CA TYR A 806 1.14 -8.39 17.93
C TYR A 806 -0.35 -8.30 17.56
N THR A 807 -1.01 -9.38 17.13
CA THR A 807 -2.36 -9.28 16.53
C THR A 807 -3.36 -8.60 17.47
N PRO A 808 -3.45 -8.93 18.78
CA PRO A 808 -4.36 -8.23 19.72
C PRO A 808 -4.01 -6.76 19.95
N PHE A 809 -2.79 -6.33 19.60
CA PHE A 809 -2.39 -4.93 19.67
C PHE A 809 -3.10 -4.11 18.59
N VAL A 810 -3.22 -4.63 17.37
CA VAL A 810 -3.84 -3.91 16.25
C VAL A 810 -5.33 -4.20 16.16
N ARG A 811 -5.71 -5.49 16.26
CA ARG A 811 -7.09 -5.97 16.27
C ARG A 811 -7.59 -6.01 17.70
N THR A 812 -8.16 -4.89 18.15
CA THR A 812 -8.60 -4.76 19.54
C THR A 812 -9.74 -5.74 19.87
N PRO A 813 -9.88 -6.19 21.14
CA PRO A 813 -11.00 -7.04 21.55
C PRO A 813 -12.39 -6.47 21.23
N ALA A 814 -12.53 -5.14 21.24
CA ALA A 814 -13.78 -4.50 20.87
C ALA A 814 -14.08 -4.68 19.37
N PHE A 815 -13.10 -4.39 18.52
CA PHE A 815 -13.22 -4.59 17.07
C PHE A 815 -13.50 -6.06 16.70
N VAL A 816 -12.74 -7.00 17.27
CA VAL A 816 -12.92 -8.44 17.01
C VAL A 816 -14.32 -8.90 17.39
N ARG A 817 -14.90 -8.38 18.48
CA ARG A 817 -16.28 -8.68 18.87
C ARG A 817 -17.28 -8.18 17.84
N GLU A 818 -17.17 -6.93 17.43
CA GLU A 818 -18.09 -6.36 16.45
C GLU A 818 -18.04 -7.07 15.09
N GLU A 819 -16.84 -7.42 14.62
CA GLU A 819 -16.64 -8.18 13.39
C GLU A 819 -17.20 -9.60 13.50
N TRP A 820 -16.92 -10.29 14.62
CA TRP A 820 -17.44 -11.63 14.87
C TRP A 820 -18.97 -11.65 14.89
N ASP A 821 -19.58 -10.70 15.60
CA ASP A 821 -21.03 -10.58 15.69
C ASP A 821 -21.65 -10.27 14.32
N ALA A 822 -20.99 -9.44 13.50
CA ALA A 822 -21.43 -9.11 12.16
C ALA A 822 -21.38 -10.30 11.19
N PHE A 823 -20.32 -11.11 11.20
CA PHE A 823 -20.05 -12.08 10.12
C PHE A 823 -19.96 -13.55 10.54
N PHE A 824 -19.59 -13.85 11.78
CA PHE A 824 -19.11 -15.19 12.17
C PHE A 824 -19.91 -15.85 13.30
N SER A 825 -20.70 -15.08 14.05
CA SER A 825 -21.64 -15.55 15.06
C SER A 825 -22.78 -16.40 14.48
N ALA A 826 -23.61 -16.98 15.36
CA ALA A 826 -24.81 -17.76 15.01
C ALA A 826 -24.53 -18.93 14.03
N GLY A 827 -23.45 -19.67 14.27
CA GLY A 827 -23.09 -20.84 13.47
C GLY A 827 -22.40 -20.52 12.14
N ARG A 828 -22.19 -19.25 11.78
CA ARG A 828 -21.59 -18.87 10.48
C ARG A 828 -20.13 -19.32 10.38
N ALA A 829 -19.32 -19.10 11.42
CA ALA A 829 -17.95 -19.60 11.46
C ALA A 829 -17.89 -21.14 11.32
N GLN A 830 -18.84 -21.85 11.95
CA GLN A 830 -18.93 -23.31 11.92
C GLN A 830 -19.27 -23.84 10.51
N ARG A 831 -19.92 -23.05 9.65
CA ARG A 831 -20.23 -23.43 8.26
C ARG A 831 -19.05 -23.28 7.30
N VAL A 832 -18.00 -22.55 7.67
CA VAL A 832 -16.79 -22.41 6.83
C VAL A 832 -16.09 -23.77 6.71
N ALA A 833 -15.89 -24.25 5.48
CA ALA A 833 -15.32 -25.57 5.21
C ALA A 833 -13.81 -25.54 4.88
N SER A 834 -13.27 -24.37 4.55
CA SER A 834 -11.87 -24.13 4.21
C SER A 834 -11.00 -23.89 5.46
N GLY A 835 -9.68 -23.83 5.29
CA GLY A 835 -8.74 -23.56 6.39
C GLY A 835 -8.85 -22.17 7.01
N TRP A 836 -9.58 -21.27 6.35
CA TRP A 836 -9.99 -20.00 6.95
C TRP A 836 -10.74 -20.19 8.26
N LYS A 837 -11.46 -21.31 8.45
CA LYS A 837 -12.13 -21.62 9.72
C LYS A 837 -11.17 -21.56 10.91
N GLY A 838 -9.97 -22.15 10.77
CA GLY A 838 -8.92 -22.06 11.79
C GLY A 838 -8.59 -20.61 12.09
N ILE A 839 -8.29 -19.80 11.07
CA ILE A 839 -7.98 -18.37 11.22
C ILE A 839 -9.09 -17.62 11.95
N LEU A 840 -10.37 -17.87 11.62
CA LEU A 840 -11.51 -17.25 12.29
C LEU A 840 -11.52 -17.54 13.79
N PHE A 841 -11.42 -18.82 14.18
CA PHE A 841 -11.38 -19.19 15.60
C PHE A 841 -10.09 -18.75 16.30
N GLY A 842 -9.00 -18.60 15.55
CA GLY A 842 -7.78 -18.00 16.08
C GLY A 842 -7.93 -16.52 16.40
N ASN A 843 -8.50 -15.74 15.49
CA ASN A 843 -8.85 -14.36 15.76
C ASN A 843 -9.85 -14.25 16.93
N TYR A 844 -10.84 -15.17 17.00
CA TYR A 844 -11.84 -15.23 18.07
C TYR A 844 -11.25 -15.41 19.48
N ALA A 845 -10.08 -16.05 19.58
CA ALA A 845 -9.33 -16.20 20.83
C ALA A 845 -9.06 -14.87 21.55
N THR A 846 -9.00 -13.77 20.80
CA THR A 846 -8.82 -12.41 21.33
C THR A 846 -9.97 -12.01 22.27
N ILE A 847 -11.19 -12.52 22.04
CA ILE A 847 -12.39 -12.17 22.82
C ILE A 847 -12.94 -13.33 23.64
N ASP A 848 -12.84 -14.56 23.12
CA ASP A 848 -13.24 -15.79 23.82
C ASP A 848 -12.20 -16.89 23.61
N PRO A 849 -11.13 -16.87 24.41
CA PRO A 849 -10.12 -17.92 24.35
C PRO A 849 -10.66 -19.27 24.86
N ARG A 850 -11.74 -19.32 25.63
CA ARG A 850 -12.23 -20.63 26.07
C ARG A 850 -12.89 -21.34 24.89
N ALA A 851 -13.81 -20.67 24.23
CA ALA A 851 -14.52 -21.22 23.08
C ALA A 851 -13.57 -21.55 21.92
N ALA A 852 -12.60 -20.68 21.65
CA ALA A 852 -11.59 -20.97 20.64
C ALA A 852 -10.73 -22.20 21.03
N TYR A 853 -10.35 -22.36 22.30
CA TYR A 853 -9.64 -23.56 22.75
C TYR A 853 -10.49 -24.82 22.60
N GLU A 854 -11.75 -24.76 23.02
CA GLU A 854 -12.69 -25.88 22.89
C GLU A 854 -12.87 -26.27 21.43
N PHE A 855 -12.88 -25.30 20.51
CA PHE A 855 -12.83 -25.55 19.08
C PHE A 855 -11.55 -26.30 18.66
N PHE A 856 -10.36 -25.82 19.04
CA PHE A 856 -9.08 -26.45 18.65
C PHE A 856 -8.79 -27.79 19.36
N SER A 857 -9.39 -28.05 20.53
CA SER A 857 -9.16 -29.24 21.35
C SER A 857 -10.27 -30.29 21.29
N GLY A 858 -11.42 -29.97 20.71
CA GLY A 858 -12.58 -30.86 20.60
C GLY A 858 -12.29 -32.12 19.76
N ARG A 859 -12.41 -33.31 20.37
CA ARG A 859 -11.99 -34.59 19.74
C ARG A 859 -12.86 -35.04 18.55
N SER A 860 -14.15 -34.71 18.50
CA SER A 860 -15.10 -35.33 17.57
C SER A 860 -15.17 -34.69 16.17
N GLU A 861 -14.74 -33.43 16.02
CA GLU A 861 -14.81 -32.73 14.73
C GLU A 861 -13.44 -32.57 14.05
N TRP A 862 -12.36 -32.69 14.82
CA TRP A 862 -11.01 -32.29 14.41
C TRP A 862 -10.08 -33.41 13.94
N VAL A 863 -10.18 -34.61 14.55
CA VAL A 863 -9.26 -35.72 14.24
C VAL A 863 -9.42 -36.11 12.77
N GLY A 864 -8.42 -35.78 11.94
CA GLY A 864 -8.39 -36.10 10.51
C GLY A 864 -8.82 -34.99 9.55
N ARG A 865 -9.25 -33.81 10.01
CA ARG A 865 -9.61 -32.66 9.15
C ARG A 865 -8.52 -31.59 9.11
N VAL A 866 -7.30 -31.98 8.71
CA VAL A 866 -6.13 -31.09 8.47
C VAL A 866 -6.50 -29.86 7.62
N GLY A 867 -7.56 -30.00 6.81
CA GLY A 867 -8.17 -28.95 6.01
C GLY A 867 -8.61 -27.67 6.69
N TRP A 868 -8.89 -27.71 7.98
CA TRP A 868 -9.43 -26.57 8.72
C TRP A 868 -8.37 -25.67 9.33
N VAL A 869 -7.10 -26.01 9.16
CA VAL A 869 -5.93 -25.33 9.74
C VAL A 869 -4.90 -24.97 8.68
N ASP A 870 -4.76 -25.86 7.70
CA ASP A 870 -3.87 -25.72 6.55
C ASP A 870 -4.70 -25.82 5.25
N GLY A 871 -5.73 -24.97 5.10
CA GLY A 871 -6.60 -24.79 3.91
C GLY A 871 -7.13 -25.98 3.08
N SER A 872 -6.91 -27.21 3.51
CA SER A 872 -7.01 -28.43 2.71
C SER A 872 -8.35 -29.15 2.82
N GLY A 873 -9.39 -28.60 2.18
CA GLY A 873 -10.67 -29.28 2.04
C GLY A 873 -10.65 -30.39 0.97
N ARG A 874 -10.66 -31.67 1.39
CA ARG A 874 -11.64 -32.68 0.95
C ARG A 874 -11.52 -33.97 1.76
N ALA A 875 -12.65 -34.37 2.34
CA ALA A 875 -12.85 -35.63 3.04
C ALA A 875 -12.61 -36.83 2.10
N GLY A 876 -11.51 -37.55 2.30
CA GLY A 876 -11.26 -38.86 1.72
C GLY A 876 -11.47 -39.93 2.79
N ARG A 877 -12.41 -40.84 2.54
CA ARG A 877 -12.81 -41.98 3.36
C ARG A 877 -11.60 -42.79 3.88
N GLY A 878 -11.58 -43.14 5.16
CA GLY A 878 -10.68 -44.20 5.65
C GLY A 878 -10.41 -44.19 7.15
N ILE A 879 -11.27 -44.91 7.89
CA ILE A 879 -11.09 -45.52 9.22
C ILE A 879 -11.00 -44.55 10.41
#